data_AF-A0A6A6K2A1-F1
#
_entry.id   AF-A0A6A6K2A1-F1
#
_cell.length_a   1.000
_cell.length_b   1.000
_cell.length_c   1.000
_cell.angle_alpha   90.00
_cell.angle_beta   90.00
_cell.angle_gamma   90.00
#
_symmetry.space_group_name_H-M   'P 1'
#
loop_
_entity.id
_entity.type
_entity.pdbx_description
1 polymer ?
#
loop_
_entity_poly.entity_id
_entity_poly.type
_entity_poly.pdbx_seq_one_letter_code
_entity_poly.pdbx_strand_id
1 'polypeptide(L)'
;MLSAYGTLIALLIRRDDLKRASLVVQNLLSFGFSLFGVIFANPFLKVITLDADGLGFNPMLQDIGLALHPPVLFGGYTGFGAVFSITVATLILRIDPKEWVTVIRGWVLSAWTLLTLGVALGGWWAYRELGWGGFWSWDPVENVSLMPWFLGVALIHMMPVVKKFGIYCNFTFLLALLTFIASLCGTFLVRSGFLVSIHAFANDQGCGMFLLALVTIITGGLLTFVVKYRNLPEACRHFGCISKLTAILANSVIMLTAFLVVLVGTVYPIILELLEGDTISVGAPYYNNVFSMLSVALFVVMILLSGLSWDGSEKFKMTFKISSVIATLLVPFVAPLKLAGVLILLAALLFVSILEDYIHRVRSSQMRLSAAVRRISLGRYAMTMAHAGVAVCMLGIVCSAAFQENVTQYMKEHESADIHGFSVTLSGVSLVKRPHNEAIRAKFSVARAGKVVCLLFPESRFYYVEGVRNSESSICHGLLADIYIVVGEVDKNRGIAVQMHYKPLINLVWVGFALMIAGGVLSVIKVWLRRRQNNPAIVVKLFRLHDRSVLKVYGPDAGKFLHGITTNDVLGIGTQEPIYNLILNSRGRYVFDFFLIPHEQNFLLDCANADADALTELLRSYRLQLRVRVKRCDDKYAVAVHPNATGGAASFEDAILFQDPRDSKMWMRAIVPTTASVTCDELPDLNEYELLRIKCTIPNCVLDMARNESFPLHFAMDRLNAISLNKGCYIGQEVVARMWRIGAKKRLYTVFSDTNVLVCGQEIFAQGQPAGHMLSTLGHWGLCLLEVEKITDGCNIESGGTHLKIYG
;
A
#
# COMPACT_ATOMS: atom_id res chain seq x y z
N MET A 1 21.66 7.31 13.67
CA MET A 1 20.47 6.89 12.89
C MET A 1 20.21 5.39 12.94
N LEU A 2 21.20 4.53 12.67
CA LEU A 2 21.01 3.06 12.75
C LEU A 2 20.43 2.58 14.08
N SER A 3 20.88 3.13 15.21
CA SER A 3 20.35 2.82 16.55
C SER A 3 18.89 3.28 16.73
N ALA A 4 18.49 4.40 16.12
CA ALA A 4 17.11 4.86 16.13
C ALA A 4 16.21 3.90 15.35
N TYR A 5 16.67 3.42 14.18
CA TYR A 5 15.98 2.37 13.43
C TYR A 5 15.91 1.04 14.19
N GLY A 6 16.97 0.66 14.93
CA GLY A 6 16.93 -0.49 15.84
C GLY A 6 15.89 -0.32 16.95
N THR A 7 15.80 0.86 17.55
CA THR A 7 14.77 1.19 18.54
C THR A 7 13.36 1.08 17.94
N LEU A 8 13.16 1.64 16.74
CA LEU A 8 11.88 1.53 16.03
C LEU A 8 11.55 0.06 15.71
N ILE A 9 12.52 -0.78 15.34
CA ILE A 9 12.32 -2.21 15.11
C ILE A 9 11.81 -2.86 16.40
N ALA A 10 12.46 -2.57 17.54
CA ALA A 10 12.07 -3.12 18.84
C ALA A 10 10.65 -2.71 19.26
N LEU A 11 10.23 -1.49 18.94
CA LEU A 11 8.92 -0.94 19.30
C LEU A 11 7.79 -1.36 18.34
N LEU A 12 8.09 -1.50 17.05
CA LEU A 12 7.07 -1.59 16.00
C LEU A 12 6.88 -3.01 15.44
N ILE A 13 7.86 -3.90 15.59
CA ILE A 13 7.71 -5.32 15.20
C ILE A 13 7.11 -6.11 16.37
N ARG A 14 5.91 -6.64 16.17
CA ARG A 14 5.17 -7.37 17.22
C ARG A 14 5.59 -8.84 17.38
N ARG A 15 5.91 -9.50 16.27
CA ARG A 15 6.26 -10.92 16.26
C ARG A 15 7.66 -11.10 16.86
N ASP A 16 7.76 -11.83 17.97
CA ASP A 16 8.97 -11.83 18.82
C ASP A 16 10.20 -12.46 18.15
N ASP A 17 10.03 -13.56 17.41
CA ASP A 17 11.09 -14.21 16.64
C ASP A 17 11.66 -13.26 15.57
N LEU A 18 10.79 -12.66 14.76
CA LEU A 18 11.16 -11.69 13.73
C LEU A 18 11.82 -10.45 14.33
N LYS A 19 11.30 -9.92 15.45
CA LYS A 19 11.88 -8.78 16.16
C LYS A 19 13.30 -9.10 16.61
N ARG A 20 13.52 -10.21 17.33
CA ARG A 20 14.84 -10.60 17.83
C ARG A 20 15.84 -10.80 16.70
N ALA A 21 15.47 -11.55 15.66
CA ALA A 21 16.34 -11.79 14.51
C ALA A 21 16.66 -10.48 13.76
N SER A 22 15.68 -9.59 13.57
CA SER A 22 15.90 -8.29 12.92
C SER A 22 16.85 -7.40 13.73
N LEU A 23 16.72 -7.39 15.07
CA LEU A 23 17.60 -6.63 15.96
C LEU A 23 19.03 -7.16 15.95
N VAL A 24 19.23 -8.47 15.87
CA VAL A 24 20.58 -9.05 15.73
C VAL A 24 21.26 -8.52 14.46
N VAL A 25 20.59 -8.59 13.32
CA VAL A 25 21.15 -8.09 12.05
C VAL A 25 21.38 -6.57 12.11
N GLN A 26 20.43 -5.80 12.66
CA GLN A 26 20.56 -4.34 12.80
C GLN A 26 21.71 -3.94 13.73
N ASN A 27 21.94 -4.69 14.80
CA ASN A 27 23.04 -4.46 15.73
C ASN A 27 24.39 -4.85 15.14
N LEU A 28 24.45 -5.89 14.30
CA LEU A 28 25.66 -6.22 13.54
C LEU A 28 26.03 -5.09 12.57
N LEU A 29 25.06 -4.50 11.87
CA LEU A 29 25.29 -3.31 11.04
C LEU A 29 25.79 -2.13 11.90
N SER A 30 25.13 -1.88 13.03
CA SER A 30 25.51 -0.80 13.94
C SER A 30 26.91 -1.00 14.52
N PHE A 31 27.28 -2.24 14.84
CA PHE A 31 28.63 -2.62 15.28
C PHE A 31 29.66 -2.33 14.18
N GLY A 32 29.42 -2.75 12.93
CA GLY A 32 30.32 -2.49 11.81
C GLY A 32 30.57 -0.98 11.58
N PHE A 33 29.52 -0.16 11.61
CA PHE A 33 29.67 1.30 11.48
C PHE A 33 30.27 1.97 12.72
N SER A 34 30.07 1.42 13.93
CA SER A 34 30.73 1.92 15.13
C SER A 34 32.22 1.58 15.12
N LEU A 35 32.59 0.38 14.65
CA LEU A 35 33.96 -0.03 14.46
C LEU A 35 34.67 0.87 13.44
N PHE A 36 34.01 1.17 12.32
CA PHE A 36 34.48 2.18 11.36
C PHE A 36 34.75 3.53 12.04
N GLY A 37 33.79 4.02 12.82
CA GLY A 37 33.92 5.29 13.53
C GLY A 37 35.07 5.31 14.54
N VAL A 38 35.30 4.22 15.27
CA VAL A 38 36.37 4.14 16.28
C VAL A 38 37.76 4.03 15.66
N ILE A 39 37.91 3.28 14.57
CA ILE A 39 39.22 3.00 13.97
C ILE A 39 39.63 4.07 12.96
N PHE A 40 38.72 4.49 12.07
CA PHE A 40 39.06 5.32 10.91
C PHE A 40 38.54 6.74 10.99
N ALA A 41 37.50 7.01 11.78
CA ALA A 41 36.85 8.32 11.83
C ALA A 41 36.58 8.80 13.26
N ASN A 42 37.56 8.60 14.16
CA ASN A 42 37.37 8.85 15.59
C ASN A 42 37.39 10.36 15.88
N PRO A 43 36.23 10.97 16.24
CA PRO A 43 36.16 12.41 16.47
C PRO A 43 36.77 12.83 17.81
N PHE A 44 37.18 11.87 18.65
CA PHE A 44 37.75 12.12 19.97
C PHE A 44 39.29 12.04 19.97
N LEU A 45 39.92 11.94 18.79
CA LEU A 45 41.37 12.08 18.67
C LEU A 45 41.77 13.47 19.15
N LYS A 46 42.70 13.53 20.10
CA LYS A 46 43.20 14.80 20.64
C LYS A 46 44.04 15.50 19.58
N VAL A 47 43.62 16.69 19.17
CA VAL A 47 44.44 17.61 18.38
C VAL A 47 45.24 18.46 19.37
N ILE A 48 46.57 18.46 19.24
CA ILE A 48 47.50 19.11 20.18
C ILE A 48 47.78 20.58 19.77
N THR A 49 47.42 20.98 18.54
CA THR A 49 47.59 22.35 18.07
C THR A 49 46.43 23.25 18.53
N LEU A 50 46.75 24.24 19.36
CA LEU A 50 45.86 25.32 19.80
C LEU A 50 45.99 26.51 18.83
N ASP A 51 45.69 26.30 17.55
CA ASP A 51 45.53 27.44 16.65
C ASP A 51 44.33 28.27 17.12
N ALA A 52 44.47 29.59 17.18
CA ALA A 52 43.43 30.49 17.70
C ALA A 52 42.14 30.43 16.86
N ASP A 53 42.29 30.20 15.56
CA ASP A 53 41.24 29.83 14.62
C ASP A 53 41.52 28.39 14.13
N GLY A 54 40.49 27.54 14.08
CA GLY A 54 40.60 26.24 13.42
C GLY A 54 40.77 26.39 11.90
N LEU A 55 40.82 25.28 11.15
CA LEU A 55 40.93 25.28 9.67
C LEU A 55 39.73 25.91 8.93
N GLY A 56 38.74 26.43 9.65
CA GLY A 56 37.48 26.89 9.08
C GLY A 56 36.61 25.74 8.57
N PHE A 57 35.41 26.08 8.10
CA PHE A 57 34.51 25.12 7.47
C PHE A 57 34.36 25.50 6.01
N ASN A 58 34.46 24.55 5.09
CA ASN A 58 34.33 24.86 3.66
C ASN A 58 33.07 25.73 3.45
N PRO A 59 33.20 26.92 2.83
CA PRO A 59 32.12 27.91 2.76
C PRO A 59 30.80 27.38 2.22
N MET A 60 30.86 26.48 1.24
CA MET A 60 29.67 25.87 0.62
C MET A 60 28.86 25.05 1.63
N LEU A 61 29.50 24.62 2.73
CA LEU A 61 28.89 23.86 3.79
C LEU A 61 28.19 24.70 4.86
N GLN A 62 28.34 26.03 4.82
CA GLN A 62 27.70 26.94 5.78
C GLN A 62 26.23 27.23 5.41
N ASP A 63 25.79 26.86 4.20
CA ASP A 63 24.41 27.05 3.76
C ASP A 63 23.42 26.06 4.42
N ILE A 64 22.23 26.56 4.74
CA ILE A 64 21.19 25.79 5.44
C ILE A 64 20.68 24.60 4.63
N GLY A 65 20.75 24.66 3.29
CA GLY A 65 20.36 23.55 2.42
C GLY A 65 21.24 22.32 2.66
N LEU A 66 22.55 22.53 2.88
CA LEU A 66 23.49 21.45 3.22
C LEU A 66 23.43 21.06 4.70
N ALA A 67 22.98 21.91 5.61
CA ALA A 67 22.69 21.48 6.97
C ALA A 67 21.51 20.49 7.03
N LEU A 68 20.52 20.65 6.14
CA LEU A 68 19.29 19.85 6.14
C LEU A 68 19.37 18.60 5.25
N HIS A 69 19.95 18.69 4.05
CA HIS A 69 19.84 17.60 3.09
C HIS A 69 20.55 16.29 3.50
N PRO A 70 21.78 16.28 4.04
CA PRO A 70 22.48 15.03 4.33
C PRO A 70 21.78 14.23 5.43
N PRO A 71 21.37 14.81 6.58
CA PRO A 71 20.64 14.06 7.60
C PRO A 71 19.36 13.41 7.06
N VAL A 72 18.61 14.10 6.19
CA VAL A 72 17.39 13.58 5.59
C VAL A 72 17.69 12.43 4.62
N LEU A 73 18.69 12.61 3.75
CA LEU A 73 19.15 11.61 2.79
C LEU A 73 19.67 10.34 3.49
N PHE A 74 20.51 10.50 4.54
CA PHE A 74 20.98 9.38 5.36
C PHE A 74 19.87 8.74 6.18
N GLY A 75 18.82 9.47 6.53
CA GLY A 75 17.58 8.90 7.07
C GLY A 75 16.97 7.88 6.11
N GLY A 76 16.96 8.19 4.81
CA GLY A 76 16.56 7.24 3.76
C GLY A 76 17.48 6.02 3.65
N TYR A 77 18.80 6.23 3.57
CA TYR A 77 19.79 5.15 3.46
C TYR A 77 19.73 4.18 4.64
N THR A 78 19.75 4.72 5.86
CA THR A 78 19.69 3.91 7.09
C THR A 78 18.32 3.27 7.28
N GLY A 79 17.25 3.88 6.76
CA GLY A 79 15.94 3.27 6.66
C GLY A 79 15.92 2.01 5.78
N PHE A 80 16.67 2.00 4.67
CA PHE A 80 16.87 0.76 3.90
C PHE A 80 17.74 -0.26 4.66
N GLY A 81 18.60 0.16 5.59
CA GLY A 81 19.27 -0.74 6.54
C GLY A 81 18.29 -1.52 7.41
N ALA A 82 17.23 -0.87 7.92
CA ALA A 82 16.16 -1.57 8.63
C ALA A 82 15.40 -2.55 7.71
N VAL A 83 15.15 -2.16 6.45
CA VAL A 83 14.53 -3.04 5.44
C VAL A 83 15.39 -4.28 5.20
N PHE A 84 16.71 -4.11 5.07
CA PHE A 84 17.67 -5.20 4.95
C PHE A 84 17.62 -6.13 6.16
N SER A 85 17.73 -5.60 7.37
CA SER A 85 17.71 -6.37 8.62
C SER A 85 16.45 -7.22 8.78
N ILE A 86 15.27 -6.64 8.52
CA ILE A 86 13.99 -7.35 8.59
C ILE A 86 13.90 -8.42 7.51
N THR A 87 14.41 -8.14 6.31
CA THR A 87 14.36 -9.08 5.19
C THR A 87 15.28 -10.28 5.43
N VAL A 88 16.51 -10.06 5.89
CA VAL A 88 17.42 -11.15 6.28
C VAL A 88 16.80 -12.00 7.39
N ALA A 89 16.23 -11.37 8.42
CA ALA A 89 15.55 -12.08 9.51
C ALA A 89 14.37 -12.93 9.01
N THR A 90 13.54 -12.37 8.13
CA THR A 90 12.41 -13.07 7.51
C THR A 90 12.86 -14.32 6.76
N LEU A 91 13.96 -14.20 6.01
CA LEU A 91 14.48 -15.31 5.24
C LEU A 91 15.11 -16.40 6.13
N ILE A 92 15.82 -16.03 7.19
CA ILE A 92 16.37 -16.97 8.19
C ILE A 92 15.23 -17.77 8.84
N LEU A 93 14.16 -17.08 9.22
CA LEU A 93 13.00 -17.67 9.88
C LEU A 93 12.01 -18.34 8.91
N ARG A 94 12.23 -18.22 7.59
CA ARG A 94 11.34 -18.70 6.53
C ARG A 94 9.90 -18.23 6.68
N ILE A 95 9.72 -16.97 7.05
CA ILE A 95 8.41 -16.33 7.16
C ILE A 95 7.77 -16.20 5.77
N ASP A 96 6.45 -16.36 5.70
CA ASP A 96 5.70 -16.28 4.44
C ASP A 96 5.95 -14.92 3.74
N PRO A 97 6.24 -14.89 2.43
CA PRO A 97 6.50 -13.65 1.71
C PRO A 97 5.36 -12.63 1.76
N LYS A 98 4.10 -13.06 1.85
CA LYS A 98 2.96 -12.13 1.97
C LYS A 98 2.93 -11.50 3.35
N GLU A 99 3.18 -12.28 4.41
CA GLU A 99 3.33 -11.78 5.78
C GLU A 99 4.47 -10.74 5.83
N TRP A 100 5.63 -11.07 5.26
CA TRP A 100 6.77 -10.15 5.15
C TRP A 100 6.40 -8.83 4.47
N VAL A 101 5.70 -8.86 3.33
CA VAL A 101 5.29 -7.61 2.65
C VAL A 101 4.41 -6.73 3.54
N THR A 102 3.56 -7.33 4.40
CA THR A 102 2.74 -6.52 5.33
C THR A 102 3.60 -5.79 6.36
N VAL A 103 4.71 -6.39 6.79
CA VAL A 103 5.67 -5.82 7.73
C VAL A 103 6.60 -4.81 7.05
N ILE A 104 7.16 -5.14 5.90
CA ILE A 104 8.23 -4.34 5.27
C ILE A 104 7.71 -3.06 4.62
N ARG A 105 6.44 -3.05 4.17
CA ARG A 105 5.87 -1.94 3.38
C ARG A 105 6.00 -0.57 4.05
N GLY A 106 5.75 -0.49 5.36
CA GLY A 106 5.87 0.77 6.11
C GLY A 106 7.30 1.29 6.14
N TRP A 107 8.28 0.40 6.26
CA TRP A 107 9.71 0.72 6.28
C TRP A 107 10.21 1.19 4.93
N VAL A 108 9.89 0.45 3.85
CA VAL A 108 10.26 0.82 2.48
C VAL A 108 9.71 2.19 2.08
N LEU A 109 8.42 2.44 2.33
CA LEU A 109 7.80 3.72 2.01
C LEU A 109 8.40 4.88 2.82
N SER A 110 8.71 4.65 4.11
CA SER A 110 9.33 5.68 4.95
C SER A 110 10.75 6.01 4.48
N ALA A 111 11.56 5.00 4.20
CA ALA A 111 12.92 5.15 3.68
C ALA A 111 12.94 5.86 2.32
N TRP A 112 12.10 5.43 1.38
CA TRP A 112 12.01 6.05 0.05
C TRP A 112 11.49 7.50 0.10
N THR A 113 10.55 7.80 0.99
CA THR A 113 10.04 9.17 1.15
C THR A 113 11.12 10.12 1.68
N LEU A 114 11.88 9.69 2.70
CA LEU A 114 13.02 10.46 3.22
C LEU A 114 14.11 10.62 2.17
N LEU A 115 14.43 9.56 1.44
CA LEU A 115 15.42 9.63 0.35
C LEU A 115 14.97 10.61 -0.75
N THR A 116 13.70 10.58 -1.15
CA THR A 116 13.15 11.50 -2.16
C THR A 116 13.20 12.95 -1.68
N LEU A 117 12.91 13.21 -0.40
CA LEU A 117 13.09 14.54 0.20
C LEU A 117 14.56 14.94 0.25
N GLY A 118 15.48 14.02 0.57
CA GLY A 118 16.92 14.27 0.57
C GLY A 118 17.46 14.66 -0.81
N VAL A 119 17.06 13.91 -1.85
CA VAL A 119 17.41 14.22 -3.25
C VAL A 119 16.85 15.59 -3.68
N ALA A 120 15.59 15.89 -3.33
CA ALA A 120 14.98 17.18 -3.64
C ALA A 120 15.69 18.34 -2.94
N LEU A 121 16.04 18.19 -1.66
CA LEU A 121 16.79 19.19 -0.91
C LEU A 121 18.22 19.38 -1.44
N GLY A 122 18.87 18.30 -1.87
CA GLY A 122 20.18 18.34 -2.53
C GLY A 122 20.12 19.16 -3.82
N GLY A 123 19.14 18.88 -4.69
CA GLY A 123 18.96 19.66 -5.92
C GLY A 123 18.59 21.13 -5.67
N TRP A 124 17.81 21.41 -4.62
CA TRP A 124 17.47 22.78 -4.22
C TRP A 124 18.67 23.55 -3.69
N TRP A 125 19.51 22.89 -2.88
CA TRP A 125 20.79 23.42 -2.45
C TRP A 125 21.70 23.70 -3.65
N ALA A 126 21.84 22.74 -4.57
CA ALA A 126 22.66 22.88 -5.77
C ALA A 126 22.24 24.09 -6.62
N TYR A 127 20.93 24.26 -6.81
CA TYR A 127 20.36 25.38 -7.55
C TYR A 127 20.65 26.74 -6.93
N ARG A 128 20.77 26.82 -5.60
CA ARG A 128 21.03 28.08 -4.89
C ARG A 128 22.53 28.38 -4.72
N GLU A 129 23.31 27.37 -4.37
CA GLU A 129 24.67 27.54 -3.86
C GLU A 129 25.74 27.42 -4.94
N LEU A 130 25.58 26.54 -5.93
CA LEU A 130 26.69 26.15 -6.82
C LEU A 130 27.00 27.13 -7.96
N GLY A 131 26.25 28.22 -8.11
CA GLY A 131 26.61 29.30 -9.04
C GLY A 131 26.39 29.04 -10.55
N TRP A 132 26.03 27.83 -10.99
CA TRP A 132 25.93 27.48 -12.42
C TRP A 132 24.50 27.51 -12.99
N GLY A 133 23.52 27.87 -12.15
CA GLY A 133 22.12 28.07 -12.57
C GLY A 133 21.32 26.79 -12.85
N GLY A 134 21.74 25.62 -12.40
CA GLY A 134 20.93 24.39 -12.49
C GLY A 134 20.88 23.60 -11.20
N PHE A 135 20.04 22.56 -11.17
CA PHE A 135 19.68 21.84 -9.94
C PHE A 135 20.24 20.41 -9.88
N TRP A 136 20.80 19.90 -10.98
CA TRP A 136 21.36 18.54 -11.06
C TRP A 136 22.42 18.48 -12.15
N SER A 137 23.66 18.18 -11.78
CA SER A 137 24.80 18.17 -12.71
C SER A 137 25.24 16.76 -13.13
N TRP A 138 24.57 15.72 -12.60
CA TRP A 138 25.02 14.33 -12.69
C TRP A 138 26.38 14.11 -12.04
N ASP A 139 26.67 14.84 -10.96
CA ASP A 139 27.86 14.64 -10.16
C ASP A 139 27.88 13.22 -9.54
N PRO A 140 29.03 12.54 -9.48
CA PRO A 140 29.10 11.16 -8.97
C PRO A 140 28.50 10.93 -7.58
N VAL A 141 28.62 11.90 -6.67
CA VAL A 141 28.06 11.79 -5.31
C VAL A 141 26.53 11.94 -5.33
N GLU A 142 26.02 12.84 -6.17
CA GLU A 142 24.58 12.97 -6.42
C GLU A 142 24.00 11.70 -7.04
N ASN A 143 24.67 11.16 -8.07
CA ASN A 143 24.28 9.95 -8.81
C ASN A 143 24.11 8.74 -7.90
N VAL A 144 25.03 8.58 -6.95
CA VAL A 144 24.99 7.52 -5.94
C VAL A 144 23.66 7.50 -5.17
N SER A 145 23.04 8.65 -4.93
CA SER A 145 21.74 8.72 -4.24
C SER A 145 20.57 8.15 -5.04
N LEU A 146 20.68 8.15 -6.38
CA LEU A 146 19.68 7.59 -7.27
C LEU A 146 19.73 6.05 -7.32
N MET A 147 20.87 5.43 -6.99
CA MET A 147 21.03 3.97 -7.01
C MET A 147 20.01 3.25 -6.10
N PRO A 148 19.96 3.52 -4.77
CA PRO A 148 18.93 2.95 -3.91
C PRO A 148 17.53 3.54 -4.20
N TRP A 149 17.44 4.73 -4.79
CA TRP A 149 16.15 5.32 -5.14
C TRP A 149 15.43 4.49 -6.21
N PHE A 150 16.10 4.14 -7.33
CA PHE A 150 15.51 3.32 -8.40
C PHE A 150 15.16 1.91 -7.92
N LEU A 151 16.05 1.25 -7.17
CA LEU A 151 15.77 -0.06 -6.58
C LEU A 151 14.59 -0.01 -5.60
N GLY A 152 14.50 1.06 -4.80
CA GLY A 152 13.37 1.33 -3.91
C GLY A 152 12.06 1.51 -4.66
N VAL A 153 12.04 2.24 -5.79
CA VAL A 153 10.85 2.36 -6.65
C VAL A 153 10.44 1.00 -7.19
N ALA A 154 11.37 0.19 -7.70
CA ALA A 154 11.07 -1.18 -8.16
C ALA A 154 10.45 -2.03 -7.03
N LEU A 155 11.05 -1.99 -5.83
CA LEU A 155 10.57 -2.71 -4.67
C LEU A 155 9.15 -2.30 -4.26
N ILE A 156 8.84 -0.99 -4.25
CA ILE A 156 7.50 -0.48 -3.94
C ILE A 156 6.44 -1.07 -4.87
N HIS A 157 6.77 -1.24 -6.15
CA HIS A 157 5.84 -1.73 -7.16
C HIS A 157 5.73 -3.26 -7.20
N MET A 158 6.79 -3.98 -6.81
CA MET A 158 6.77 -5.45 -6.71
C MET A 158 6.07 -5.96 -5.44
N MET A 159 6.11 -5.22 -4.33
CA MET A 159 5.42 -5.60 -3.09
C MET A 159 3.91 -5.93 -3.27
N PRO A 160 3.09 -5.12 -3.98
CA PRO A 160 1.70 -5.48 -4.28
C PRO A 160 1.53 -6.81 -5.04
N VAL A 161 2.48 -7.16 -5.92
CA VAL A 161 2.45 -8.40 -6.69
C VAL A 161 2.64 -9.60 -5.76
N VAL A 162 3.67 -9.56 -4.91
CA VAL A 162 3.91 -10.59 -3.89
C VAL A 162 2.72 -10.69 -2.95
N LYS A 163 2.21 -9.57 -2.43
CA LYS A 163 1.07 -9.58 -1.50
C LYS A 163 -0.19 -10.18 -2.12
N LYS A 164 -0.49 -9.87 -3.39
CA LYS A 164 -1.72 -10.31 -4.04
C LYS A 164 -1.65 -11.73 -4.56
N PHE A 165 -0.50 -12.15 -5.10
CA PHE A 165 -0.38 -13.40 -5.85
C PHE A 165 0.63 -14.40 -5.29
N GLY A 166 1.62 -13.95 -4.48
CA GLY A 166 2.68 -14.83 -3.98
C GLY A 166 3.62 -15.32 -5.08
N ILE A 167 3.98 -14.44 -6.02
CA ILE A 167 4.88 -14.72 -7.15
C ILE A 167 6.00 -13.66 -7.21
N TYR A 168 7.11 -13.97 -7.87
CA TYR A 168 8.31 -13.12 -7.91
C TYR A 168 8.84 -12.79 -6.51
N CYS A 169 8.71 -13.73 -5.58
CA CYS A 169 9.08 -13.54 -4.18
C CYS A 169 10.60 -13.34 -4.07
N ASN A 170 11.37 -14.23 -4.71
CA ASN A 170 12.84 -14.17 -4.72
C ASN A 170 13.35 -12.87 -5.32
N PHE A 171 12.75 -12.42 -6.44
CA PHE A 171 13.11 -11.16 -7.08
C PHE A 171 12.83 -9.96 -6.18
N THR A 172 11.70 -9.96 -5.48
CA THR A 172 11.33 -8.86 -4.56
C THR A 172 12.22 -8.84 -3.32
N PHE A 173 12.61 -10.00 -2.79
CA PHE A 173 13.61 -10.10 -1.73
C PHE A 173 14.98 -9.58 -2.18
N LEU A 174 15.41 -9.96 -3.38
CA LEU A 174 16.66 -9.47 -3.97
C LEU A 174 16.65 -7.95 -4.08
N LEU A 175 15.57 -7.34 -4.58
CA LEU A 175 15.43 -5.88 -4.64
C LEU A 175 15.55 -5.24 -3.25
N ALA A 176 14.91 -5.81 -2.22
CA ALA A 176 14.99 -5.28 -0.86
C ALA A 176 16.42 -5.30 -0.30
N LEU A 177 17.16 -6.37 -0.57
CA LEU A 177 18.54 -6.54 -0.10
C LEU A 177 19.51 -5.65 -0.90
N LEU A 178 19.37 -5.61 -2.23
CA LEU A 178 20.17 -4.76 -3.11
C LEU A 178 19.97 -3.27 -2.83
N THR A 179 18.78 -2.84 -2.41
CA THR A 179 18.52 -1.42 -2.12
C THR A 179 19.42 -0.90 -1.00
N PHE A 180 19.63 -1.67 0.07
CA PHE A 180 20.58 -1.27 1.13
C PHE A 180 22.03 -1.39 0.70
N ILE A 181 22.37 -2.44 -0.06
CA ILE A 181 23.73 -2.61 -0.61
C ILE A 181 24.08 -1.42 -1.51
N ALA A 182 23.14 -0.90 -2.30
CA ALA A 182 23.34 0.30 -3.10
C ALA A 182 23.62 1.54 -2.23
N SER A 183 22.90 1.72 -1.10
CA SER A 183 23.23 2.79 -0.13
C SER A 183 24.62 2.64 0.49
N LEU A 184 25.02 1.40 0.81
CA LEU A 184 26.33 1.11 1.39
C LEU A 184 27.47 1.30 0.37
N CYS A 185 27.29 0.79 -0.85
CA CYS A 185 28.18 1.01 -1.98
C CYS A 185 28.33 2.51 -2.26
N GLY A 186 27.23 3.26 -2.17
CA GLY A 186 27.27 4.70 -2.24
C GLY A 186 28.14 5.35 -1.17
N THR A 187 28.01 4.90 0.07
CA THR A 187 28.84 5.41 1.18
C THR A 187 30.32 5.10 0.93
N PHE A 188 30.64 3.92 0.42
CA PHE A 188 31.99 3.56 -0.03
C PHE A 188 32.50 4.51 -1.12
N LEU A 189 31.74 4.69 -2.20
CA LEU A 189 32.17 5.50 -3.35
C LEU A 189 32.45 6.96 -2.96
N VAL A 190 31.62 7.54 -2.10
CA VAL A 190 31.77 8.95 -1.65
C VAL A 190 32.93 9.13 -0.68
N ARG A 191 33.34 8.10 0.07
CA ARG A 191 34.37 8.20 1.13
C ARG A 191 35.72 7.59 0.75
N SER A 192 35.79 6.83 -0.34
CA SER A 192 37.01 6.15 -0.77
C SER A 192 38.07 7.09 -1.34
N GLY A 193 37.66 8.30 -1.75
CA GLY A 193 38.55 9.25 -2.44
C GLY A 193 38.79 8.95 -3.91
N PHE A 194 38.16 7.91 -4.47
CA PHE A 194 38.24 7.58 -5.90
C PHE A 194 37.36 8.47 -6.79
N LEU A 195 36.42 9.20 -6.20
CA LEU A 195 35.53 10.09 -6.96
C LEU A 195 36.06 11.52 -6.95
N VAL A 196 36.22 12.09 -8.15
CA VAL A 196 36.35 13.55 -8.34
C VAL A 196 34.94 14.15 -8.29
N SER A 197 34.62 14.87 -7.22
CA SER A 197 33.29 15.46 -7.01
C SER A 197 33.36 16.72 -6.16
N ILE A 198 32.50 17.69 -6.48
CA ILE A 198 32.31 18.90 -5.69
C ILE A 198 31.60 18.64 -4.35
N HIS A 199 30.96 17.47 -4.20
CA HIS A 199 30.27 17.05 -2.99
C HIS A 199 31.11 16.11 -2.11
N ALA A 200 32.36 15.82 -2.50
CA ALA A 200 33.27 14.99 -1.73
C ALA A 200 34.11 15.86 -0.77
N PHE A 201 33.77 15.83 0.53
CA PHE A 201 34.38 16.72 1.54
C PHE A 201 35.28 16.01 2.56
N ALA A 202 35.54 14.71 2.41
CA ALA A 202 36.42 13.95 3.29
C ALA A 202 36.87 12.63 2.61
N ASN A 203 38.05 12.67 2.00
CA ASN A 203 38.63 11.55 1.27
C ASN A 203 39.74 10.91 2.12
N ASP A 204 39.54 9.63 2.48
CA ASP A 204 40.53 8.84 3.22
C ASP A 204 40.54 7.42 2.65
N GLN A 205 41.71 6.98 2.16
CA GLN A 205 41.88 5.67 1.54
C GLN A 205 41.61 4.51 2.52
N GLY A 206 41.96 4.67 3.80
CA GLY A 206 41.66 3.71 4.86
C GLY A 206 40.17 3.59 5.13
N CYS A 207 39.45 4.71 5.13
CA CYS A 207 37.99 4.71 5.20
C CYS A 207 37.36 3.93 4.03
N GLY A 208 37.87 4.17 2.81
CA GLY A 208 37.45 3.47 1.60
C GLY A 208 37.61 1.96 1.69
N MET A 209 38.79 1.48 2.09
CA MET A 209 39.09 0.05 2.19
C MET A 209 38.23 -0.67 3.22
N PHE A 210 37.96 -0.05 4.38
CA PHE A 210 37.06 -0.63 5.37
C PHE A 210 35.63 -0.77 4.84
N LEU A 211 35.12 0.30 4.21
CA LEU A 211 33.78 0.28 3.64
C LEU A 211 33.66 -0.72 2.48
N LEU A 212 34.71 -0.87 1.67
CA LEU A 212 34.78 -1.91 0.64
C LEU A 212 34.70 -3.31 1.26
N ALA A 213 35.48 -3.60 2.29
CA ALA A 213 35.42 -4.87 2.99
C ALA A 213 34.01 -5.14 3.56
N LEU A 214 33.37 -4.11 4.14
CA LEU A 214 32.00 -4.21 4.65
C LEU A 214 30.99 -4.50 3.54
N VAL A 215 31.08 -3.79 2.40
CA VAL A 215 30.26 -4.05 1.20
C VAL A 215 30.48 -5.48 0.71
N THR A 216 31.72 -5.93 0.60
CA THR A 216 32.06 -7.27 0.11
C THR A 216 31.57 -8.37 1.04
N ILE A 217 31.69 -8.21 2.36
CA ILE A 217 31.18 -9.18 3.34
C ILE A 217 29.65 -9.28 3.27
N ILE A 218 28.96 -8.14 3.26
CA ILE A 218 27.49 -8.09 3.22
C ILE A 218 26.96 -8.64 1.88
N THR A 219 27.60 -8.26 0.76
CA THR A 219 27.22 -8.75 -0.58
C THR A 219 27.55 -10.22 -0.76
N GLY A 220 28.71 -10.68 -0.28
CA GLY A 220 29.09 -12.10 -0.27
C GLY A 220 28.09 -12.93 0.54
N GLY A 221 27.73 -12.46 1.73
CA GLY A 221 26.68 -13.05 2.56
C GLY A 221 25.33 -13.12 1.85
N LEU A 222 24.93 -12.04 1.16
CA LEU A 222 23.73 -12.02 0.32
C LEU A 222 23.78 -13.09 -0.78
N LEU A 223 24.88 -13.20 -1.52
CA LEU A 223 25.02 -14.16 -2.62
C LEU A 223 24.94 -15.61 -2.13
N THR A 224 25.64 -15.94 -1.05
CA THR A 224 25.54 -17.27 -0.42
C THR A 224 24.10 -17.55 0.02
N PHE A 225 23.42 -16.53 0.53
CA PHE A 225 22.03 -16.64 0.99
C PHE A 225 21.06 -16.87 -0.19
N VAL A 226 21.15 -16.10 -1.27
CA VAL A 226 20.31 -16.26 -2.47
C VAL A 226 20.47 -17.64 -3.09
N VAL A 227 21.71 -18.16 -3.16
CA VAL A 227 21.99 -19.50 -3.69
C VAL A 227 21.37 -20.58 -2.80
N LYS A 228 21.45 -20.44 -1.48
CA LYS A 228 20.98 -21.45 -0.52
C LYS A 228 19.44 -21.51 -0.38
N TYR A 229 18.75 -20.40 -0.58
CA TYR A 229 17.31 -20.26 -0.32
C TYR A 229 16.45 -20.04 -1.59
N ARG A 230 16.94 -20.46 -2.76
CA ARG A 230 16.28 -20.31 -4.07
C ARG A 230 14.87 -20.93 -4.18
N ASN A 231 14.52 -21.87 -3.28
CA ASN A 231 13.32 -22.71 -3.39
C ASN A 231 12.15 -22.25 -2.50
N LEU A 232 11.87 -20.94 -2.42
CA LEU A 232 10.60 -20.50 -1.84
C LEU A 232 9.45 -20.89 -2.78
N PRO A 233 8.38 -21.53 -2.28
CA PRO A 233 7.27 -21.96 -3.11
C PRO A 233 6.60 -20.74 -3.75
N GLU A 234 6.65 -20.64 -5.08
CA GLU A 234 5.92 -19.63 -5.83
C GLU A 234 4.59 -20.22 -6.33
N ALA A 235 3.54 -19.40 -6.34
CA ALA A 235 2.28 -19.82 -6.90
C ALA A 235 2.39 -19.95 -8.43
N CYS A 236 2.26 -21.16 -8.98
CA CYS A 236 2.19 -21.35 -10.44
C CYS A 236 0.93 -20.70 -11.01
N ARG A 237 1.09 -19.61 -11.78
CA ARG A 237 0.01 -18.95 -12.52
C ARG A 237 0.52 -18.45 -13.87
N HIS A 238 -0.30 -18.68 -14.90
CA HIS A 238 -0.05 -18.15 -16.24
C HIS A 238 -0.72 -16.78 -16.37
N PHE A 239 0.01 -15.81 -16.92
CA PHE A 239 -0.49 -14.46 -17.18
C PHE A 239 -0.27 -14.11 -18.65
N GLY A 240 -1.19 -13.34 -19.23
CA GLY A 240 -1.03 -12.86 -20.59
C GLY A 240 0.16 -11.90 -20.73
N CYS A 241 0.78 -11.87 -21.91
CA CYS A 241 1.90 -10.97 -22.23
C CYS A 241 1.52 -9.48 -22.05
N ILE A 242 0.25 -9.14 -22.28
CA ILE A 242 -0.30 -7.79 -22.07
C ILE A 242 -1.20 -7.83 -20.84
N SER A 243 -0.64 -7.53 -19.67
CA SER A 243 -1.35 -7.49 -18.39
C SER A 243 -0.76 -6.44 -17.46
N LYS A 244 -1.51 -6.04 -16.43
CA LYS A 244 -0.98 -5.14 -15.38
C LYS A 244 0.22 -5.75 -14.67
N LEU A 245 0.27 -7.08 -14.54
CA LEU A 245 1.41 -7.77 -13.97
C LEU A 245 2.66 -7.58 -14.84
N THR A 246 2.55 -7.81 -16.16
CA THR A 246 3.70 -7.64 -17.07
C THR A 246 4.16 -6.19 -17.15
N ALA A 247 3.24 -5.22 -17.07
CA ALA A 247 3.57 -3.80 -16.98
C ALA A 247 4.33 -3.44 -15.68
N ILE A 248 3.93 -3.98 -14.52
CA ILE A 248 4.65 -3.79 -13.25
C ILE A 248 6.04 -4.42 -13.30
N LEU A 249 6.17 -5.59 -13.91
CA LEU A 249 7.46 -6.23 -14.12
C LEU A 249 8.35 -5.41 -15.07
N ALA A 250 7.80 -4.92 -16.19
CA ALA A 250 8.50 -4.05 -17.13
C ALA A 250 9.00 -2.76 -16.46
N ASN A 251 8.17 -2.13 -15.63
CA ASN A 251 8.61 -1.00 -14.79
C ASN A 251 9.81 -1.39 -13.93
N SER A 252 9.78 -2.55 -13.27
CA SER A 252 10.87 -3.00 -12.40
C SER A 252 12.16 -3.28 -13.17
N VAL A 253 12.06 -3.79 -14.40
CA VAL A 253 13.20 -3.95 -15.31
C VAL A 253 13.76 -2.59 -15.72
N ILE A 254 12.91 -1.62 -16.10
CA ILE A 254 13.36 -0.26 -16.45
C ILE A 254 14.07 0.41 -15.27
N MET A 255 13.54 0.27 -14.05
CA MET A 255 14.17 0.79 -12.83
C MET A 255 15.52 0.12 -12.56
N LEU A 256 15.62 -1.20 -12.76
CA LEU A 256 16.89 -1.91 -12.62
C LEU A 256 17.91 -1.45 -13.68
N THR A 257 17.47 -1.24 -14.92
CA THR A 257 18.32 -0.68 -15.98
C THR A 257 18.78 0.73 -15.62
N ALA A 258 17.90 1.59 -15.10
CA ALA A 258 18.27 2.93 -14.63
C ALA A 258 19.33 2.87 -13.51
N PHE A 259 19.15 1.97 -12.54
CA PHE A 259 20.16 1.69 -11.52
C PHE A 259 21.50 1.26 -12.13
N LEU A 260 21.50 0.32 -13.09
CA LEU A 260 22.72 -0.16 -13.73
C LEU A 260 23.43 0.92 -14.55
N VAL A 261 22.68 1.77 -15.26
CA VAL A 261 23.24 2.92 -16.01
C VAL A 261 23.95 3.88 -15.06
N VAL A 262 23.34 4.18 -13.91
CA VAL A 262 23.95 5.05 -12.90
C VAL A 262 25.18 4.38 -12.27
N LEU A 263 25.07 3.10 -11.90
CA LEU A 263 26.19 2.33 -11.34
C LEU A 263 27.37 2.28 -12.30
N VAL A 264 27.15 1.89 -13.55
CA VAL A 264 28.19 1.81 -14.58
C VAL A 264 28.78 3.18 -14.85
N GLY A 265 27.96 4.21 -15.09
CA GLY A 265 28.48 5.56 -15.36
C GLY A 265 29.31 6.13 -14.20
N THR A 266 28.99 5.76 -12.96
CA THR A 266 29.72 6.22 -11.76
C THR A 266 31.00 5.42 -11.50
N VAL A 267 30.97 4.09 -11.70
CA VAL A 267 32.09 3.19 -11.38
C VAL A 267 33.06 3.04 -12.54
N TYR A 268 32.62 3.19 -13.78
CA TYR A 268 33.44 3.00 -14.98
C TYR A 268 34.69 3.90 -15.02
N PRO A 269 34.60 5.21 -14.72
CA PRO A 269 35.79 6.06 -14.57
C PRO A 269 36.85 5.50 -13.61
N ILE A 270 36.41 5.00 -12.45
CA ILE A 270 37.30 4.45 -11.41
C ILE A 270 37.99 3.17 -11.92
N ILE A 271 37.26 2.33 -12.67
CA ILE A 271 37.83 1.11 -13.25
C ILE A 271 38.89 1.45 -14.30
N LEU A 272 38.62 2.41 -15.18
CA LEU A 272 39.59 2.83 -16.20
C LEU A 272 40.84 3.47 -15.59
N GLU A 273 40.66 4.32 -14.59
CA GLU A 273 41.79 4.91 -13.86
C GLU A 273 42.68 3.82 -13.24
N LEU A 274 42.08 2.76 -12.69
CA LEU A 274 42.82 1.64 -12.08
C LEU A 274 43.51 0.73 -13.10
N LEU A 275 42.93 0.52 -14.29
CA LEU A 275 43.44 -0.42 -15.30
C LEU A 275 44.39 0.24 -16.32
N GLU A 276 44.05 1.43 -16.78
CA GLU A 276 44.72 2.14 -17.88
C GLU A 276 45.49 3.38 -17.39
N GLY A 277 45.20 3.87 -16.18
CA GLY A 277 45.78 5.11 -15.65
C GLY A 277 45.11 6.38 -16.17
N ASP A 278 44.12 6.25 -17.05
CA ASP A 278 43.41 7.37 -17.66
C ASP A 278 42.23 7.84 -16.79
N THR A 279 42.23 9.12 -16.42
CA THR A 279 41.11 9.74 -15.71
C THR A 279 40.10 10.29 -16.70
N ILE A 280 38.97 9.60 -16.88
CA ILE A 280 37.82 10.13 -17.63
C ILE A 280 36.72 10.61 -16.70
N SER A 281 35.87 11.52 -17.16
CA SER A 281 34.65 11.93 -16.44
C SER A 281 33.42 11.64 -17.29
N VAL A 282 32.43 10.95 -16.72
CA VAL A 282 31.13 10.74 -17.37
C VAL A 282 30.18 11.86 -16.95
N GLY A 283 29.94 12.82 -17.84
CA GLY A 283 29.11 13.99 -17.56
C GLY A 283 27.64 13.85 -18.01
N ALA A 284 26.88 14.93 -17.81
CA ALA A 284 25.46 15.04 -18.13
C ALA A 284 25.03 14.55 -19.54
N PRO A 285 25.80 14.72 -20.64
CA PRO A 285 25.38 14.25 -21.96
C PRO A 285 25.12 12.73 -22.01
N TYR A 286 25.94 11.92 -21.35
CA TYR A 286 25.74 10.46 -21.29
C TYR A 286 24.41 10.12 -20.63
N TYR A 287 24.20 10.67 -19.42
CA TYR A 287 23.01 10.38 -18.63
C TYR A 287 21.74 10.91 -19.29
N ASN A 288 21.74 12.17 -19.76
CA ASN A 288 20.57 12.76 -20.41
C ASN A 288 20.11 11.96 -21.64
N ASN A 289 21.04 11.44 -22.44
CA ASN A 289 20.70 10.61 -23.60
C ASN A 289 20.05 9.29 -23.20
N VAL A 290 20.60 8.58 -22.21
CA VAL A 290 20.05 7.29 -21.78
C VAL A 290 18.75 7.47 -21.00
N PHE A 291 18.70 8.41 -20.07
CA PHE A 291 17.53 8.65 -19.23
C PHE A 291 16.35 9.23 -19.99
N SER A 292 16.56 10.02 -21.04
CA SER A 292 15.46 10.48 -21.89
C SER A 292 14.77 9.29 -22.59
N MET A 293 15.53 8.32 -23.10
CA MET A 293 14.99 7.08 -23.68
C MET A 293 14.26 6.21 -22.65
N LEU A 294 14.88 5.99 -21.48
CA LEU A 294 14.26 5.23 -20.39
C LEU A 294 12.96 5.89 -19.90
N SER A 295 12.92 7.22 -19.87
CA SER A 295 11.73 7.99 -19.47
C SER A 295 10.58 7.83 -20.47
N VAL A 296 10.87 7.84 -21.78
CA VAL A 296 9.86 7.54 -22.81
C VAL A 296 9.26 6.16 -22.57
N ALA A 297 10.10 5.13 -22.41
CA ALA A 297 9.64 3.76 -22.17
C ALA A 297 8.80 3.66 -20.88
N LEU A 298 9.28 4.27 -19.80
CA LEU A 298 8.59 4.28 -18.51
C LEU A 298 7.22 4.94 -18.60
N PHE A 299 7.12 6.11 -19.25
CA PHE A 299 5.86 6.86 -19.31
C PHE A 299 4.82 6.14 -20.16
N VAL A 300 5.24 5.50 -21.26
CA VAL A 300 4.35 4.63 -22.04
C VAL A 300 3.81 3.50 -21.16
N VAL A 301 4.67 2.82 -20.39
CA VAL A 301 4.23 1.75 -19.46
C VAL A 301 3.25 2.31 -18.42
N MET A 302 3.56 3.45 -17.79
CA MET A 302 2.70 4.07 -16.77
C MET A 302 1.32 4.46 -17.31
N ILE A 303 1.26 5.06 -18.50
CA ILE A 303 0.01 5.46 -19.16
C ILE A 303 -0.81 4.20 -19.47
N LEU A 304 -0.23 3.17 -20.08
CA LEU A 304 -0.95 1.95 -20.45
C LEU A 304 -1.48 1.18 -19.22
N LEU A 305 -0.80 1.26 -18.08
CA LEU A 305 -1.11 0.48 -16.88
C LEU A 305 -2.53 0.71 -16.33
N SER A 306 -3.09 1.91 -16.47
CA SER A 306 -4.42 2.19 -15.89
C SER A 306 -5.56 1.50 -16.65
N GLY A 307 -5.38 1.19 -17.94
CA GLY A 307 -6.34 0.47 -18.79
C GLY A 307 -6.20 -1.06 -18.77
N LEU A 308 -5.18 -1.61 -18.10
CA LEU A 308 -4.88 -3.05 -18.09
C LEU A 308 -5.55 -3.80 -16.91
N SER A 309 -6.13 -4.97 -17.21
CA SER A 309 -6.59 -5.94 -16.21
C SER A 309 -5.42 -6.71 -15.59
N TRP A 310 -5.64 -7.36 -14.45
CA TRP A 310 -4.57 -8.05 -13.71
C TRP A 310 -4.06 -9.32 -14.40
N ASP A 311 -4.95 -10.05 -15.03
CA ASP A 311 -4.73 -11.34 -15.70
C ASP A 311 -4.61 -11.21 -17.23
N GLY A 312 -5.01 -10.07 -17.80
CA GLY A 312 -5.00 -9.82 -19.25
C GLY A 312 -6.20 -10.43 -19.98
N SER A 313 -7.22 -10.90 -19.25
CA SER A 313 -8.39 -11.57 -19.83
C SER A 313 -9.41 -10.60 -20.43
N GLU A 314 -9.55 -9.42 -19.83
CA GLU A 314 -10.43 -8.37 -20.35
C GLU A 314 -9.76 -7.59 -21.50
N LYS A 315 -10.53 -7.32 -22.57
CA LYS A 315 -10.08 -6.42 -23.64
C LYS A 315 -9.68 -5.07 -23.04
N PHE A 316 -8.52 -4.56 -23.45
CA PHE A 316 -8.05 -3.23 -23.08
C PHE A 316 -9.15 -2.19 -23.37
N LYS A 317 -9.75 -1.64 -22.31
CA LYS A 317 -10.77 -0.59 -22.43
C LYS A 317 -10.03 0.74 -22.38
N MET A 318 -9.88 1.37 -23.54
CA MET A 318 -9.29 2.70 -23.65
C MET A 318 -10.17 3.72 -22.91
N THR A 319 -9.74 4.15 -21.72
CA THR A 319 -10.46 5.14 -20.89
C THR A 319 -10.07 6.60 -21.18
N PHE A 320 -9.12 6.82 -22.09
CA PHE A 320 -8.36 8.07 -22.31
C PHE A 320 -8.96 9.07 -23.31
N LYS A 321 -10.26 9.38 -23.22
CA LYS A 321 -10.94 10.20 -24.24
C LYS A 321 -10.48 11.67 -24.27
N ILE A 322 -10.19 12.27 -23.11
CA ILE A 322 -9.68 13.64 -22.97
C ILE A 322 -8.17 13.65 -23.22
N SER A 323 -7.45 12.63 -22.73
CA SER A 323 -6.02 12.48 -23.01
C SER A 323 -5.74 12.40 -24.52
N SER A 324 -6.56 11.69 -25.30
CA SER A 324 -6.40 11.66 -26.77
C SER A 324 -6.63 13.02 -27.42
N VAL A 325 -7.60 13.81 -26.95
CA VAL A 325 -7.85 15.17 -27.45
C VAL A 325 -6.68 16.10 -27.14
N ILE A 326 -6.17 16.04 -25.90
CA ILE A 326 -5.02 16.83 -25.47
C ILE A 326 -3.77 16.41 -26.26
N ALA A 327 -3.58 15.12 -26.54
CA ALA A 327 -2.50 14.66 -27.40
C ALA A 327 -2.57 15.32 -28.78
N THR A 328 -3.73 15.24 -29.45
CA THR A 328 -3.93 15.82 -30.78
C THR A 328 -3.70 17.33 -30.80
N LEU A 329 -4.15 18.05 -29.77
CA LEU A 329 -3.97 19.51 -29.66
C LEU A 329 -2.52 19.92 -29.39
N LEU A 330 -1.76 19.13 -28.63
CA LEU A 330 -0.38 19.46 -28.27
C LEU A 330 0.64 19.10 -29.36
N VAL A 331 0.38 18.07 -30.16
CA VAL A 331 1.31 17.56 -31.19
C VAL A 331 1.90 18.66 -32.09
N PRO A 332 1.13 19.61 -32.66
CA PRO A 332 1.69 20.66 -33.51
C PRO A 332 2.71 21.57 -32.81
N PHE A 333 2.53 21.81 -31.51
CA PHE A 333 3.40 22.69 -30.72
C PHE A 333 4.68 21.98 -30.26
N VAL A 334 4.60 20.68 -29.99
CA VAL A 334 5.73 19.91 -29.43
C VAL A 334 6.54 19.17 -30.49
N ALA A 335 5.96 18.85 -31.67
CA ALA A 335 6.67 18.14 -32.72
C ALA A 335 8.01 18.78 -33.15
N PRO A 336 8.13 20.13 -33.25
CA PRO A 336 9.41 20.76 -33.58
C PRO A 336 10.53 20.53 -32.55
N LEU A 337 10.17 20.20 -31.31
CA LEU A 337 11.10 20.02 -30.18
C LEU A 337 11.71 18.61 -30.11
N LYS A 338 11.46 17.74 -31.10
CA LYS A 338 11.98 16.36 -31.18
C LYS A 338 11.72 15.58 -29.87
N LEU A 339 12.76 14.99 -29.26
CA LEU A 339 12.66 14.16 -28.06
C LEU A 339 12.12 14.93 -26.85
N ALA A 340 12.49 16.22 -26.69
CA ALA A 340 11.93 17.06 -25.63
C ALA A 340 10.42 17.22 -25.81
N GLY A 341 9.96 17.39 -27.05
CA GLY A 341 8.53 17.45 -27.38
C GLY A 341 7.77 16.17 -27.04
N VAL A 342 8.35 15.01 -27.34
CA VAL A 342 7.78 13.70 -26.98
C VAL A 342 7.64 13.57 -25.47
N LEU A 343 8.67 13.96 -24.70
CA LEU A 343 8.63 13.88 -23.24
C LEU A 343 7.62 14.85 -22.62
N ILE A 344 7.50 16.08 -23.15
CA ILE A 344 6.46 17.04 -22.74
C ILE A 344 5.07 16.45 -22.99
N LEU A 345 4.85 15.88 -24.18
CA LEU A 345 3.59 15.24 -24.55
C LEU A 345 3.27 14.08 -23.61
N LEU A 346 4.21 13.17 -23.37
CA LEU A 346 4.00 12.02 -22.48
C LEU A 346 3.78 12.44 -21.02
N ALA A 347 4.47 13.47 -20.53
CA ALA A 347 4.24 14.02 -19.19
C ALA A 347 2.83 14.60 -19.05
N ALA A 348 2.38 15.38 -20.04
CA ALA A 348 1.03 15.92 -20.07
C ALA A 348 -0.02 14.81 -20.14
N LEU A 349 0.20 13.79 -21.00
CA LEU A 349 -0.70 12.65 -21.12
C LEU A 349 -0.79 11.84 -19.84
N LEU A 350 0.35 11.58 -19.18
CA LEU A 350 0.38 10.92 -17.89
C LEU A 350 -0.45 11.70 -16.86
N PHE A 351 -0.23 13.01 -16.75
CA PHE A 351 -0.98 13.85 -15.81
C PHE A 351 -2.50 13.82 -16.07
N VAL A 352 -2.92 14.00 -17.33
CA VAL A 352 -4.34 13.96 -17.71
C VAL A 352 -4.94 12.58 -17.46
N SER A 353 -4.22 11.50 -17.81
CA SER A 353 -4.67 10.13 -17.62
C SER A 353 -4.97 9.81 -16.14
N ILE A 354 -4.17 10.37 -15.23
CA ILE A 354 -4.35 10.24 -13.78
C ILE A 354 -5.59 11.01 -13.32
N LEU A 355 -5.80 12.23 -13.84
CA LEU A 355 -7.00 13.02 -13.56
C LEU A 355 -8.27 12.36 -14.09
N GLU A 356 -8.23 11.79 -15.29
CA GLU A 356 -9.34 11.05 -15.89
C GLU A 356 -9.72 9.82 -15.04
N ASP A 357 -8.74 9.01 -14.62
CA ASP A 357 -9.00 7.86 -13.73
C ASP A 357 -9.65 8.30 -12.41
N TYR A 358 -9.16 9.42 -11.85
CA TYR A 358 -9.73 10.01 -10.63
C TYR A 358 -11.19 10.47 -10.83
N ILE A 359 -11.45 11.28 -11.87
CA ILE A 359 -12.79 11.81 -12.18
C ILE A 359 -13.77 10.68 -12.49
N HIS A 360 -13.35 9.70 -13.30
CA HIS A 360 -14.19 8.56 -13.65
C HIS A 360 -14.66 7.80 -12.40
N ARG A 361 -13.76 7.58 -11.42
CA ARG A 361 -14.11 6.88 -10.17
C ARG A 361 -15.06 7.66 -9.28
N VAL A 362 -14.89 8.99 -9.20
CA VAL A 362 -15.80 9.87 -8.46
C VAL A 362 -17.19 9.84 -9.09
N ARG A 363 -17.28 9.95 -10.42
CA ARG A 363 -18.55 9.98 -11.17
C ARG A 363 -19.24 8.63 -11.30
N SER A 364 -18.50 7.52 -11.35
CA SER A 364 -19.08 6.17 -11.43
C SER A 364 -19.78 5.75 -10.14
N SER A 365 -19.54 6.45 -9.03
CA SER A 365 -20.33 6.27 -7.83
C SER A 365 -21.65 7.02 -8.01
N GLN A 366 -22.79 6.33 -7.98
CA GLN A 366 -24.14 6.91 -8.11
C GLN A 366 -24.53 7.79 -6.89
N MET A 367 -23.55 8.39 -6.21
CA MET A 367 -23.68 9.11 -4.95
C MET A 367 -23.43 10.61 -5.14
N ARG A 368 -23.82 11.42 -4.15
CA ARG A 368 -23.43 12.84 -4.07
C ARG A 368 -21.90 12.98 -4.08
N LEU A 369 -21.39 14.01 -4.75
CA LEU A 369 -19.96 14.26 -4.95
C LEU A 369 -19.14 14.23 -3.65
N SER A 370 -19.69 14.81 -2.57
CA SER A 370 -19.03 14.83 -1.25
C SER A 370 -18.89 13.42 -0.63
N ALA A 371 -19.89 12.55 -0.81
CA ALA A 371 -19.83 11.17 -0.35
C ALA A 371 -18.91 10.31 -1.24
N ALA A 372 -18.89 10.57 -2.55
CA ALA A 372 -18.00 9.91 -3.52
C ALA A 372 -16.52 10.17 -3.20
N VAL A 373 -16.16 11.42 -2.95
CA VAL A 373 -14.79 11.86 -2.60
C VAL A 373 -14.35 11.22 -1.28
N ARG A 374 -15.22 11.22 -0.25
CA ARG A 374 -14.90 10.61 1.06
C ARG A 374 -14.67 9.10 1.02
N ARG A 375 -15.18 8.39 0.00
CA ARG A 375 -15.04 6.93 -0.14
C ARG A 375 -13.71 6.51 -0.78
N ILE A 376 -12.98 7.43 -1.43
CA ILE A 376 -11.69 7.10 -2.03
C ILE A 376 -10.67 6.83 -0.92
N SER A 377 -10.11 5.62 -0.89
CA SER A 377 -9.15 5.25 0.14
C SER A 377 -7.92 6.17 0.12
N LEU A 378 -7.41 6.52 1.30
CA LEU A 378 -6.20 7.35 1.45
C LEU A 378 -5.01 6.86 0.61
N GLY A 379 -4.89 5.54 0.43
CA GLY A 379 -3.78 4.96 -0.34
C GLY A 379 -3.91 5.15 -1.85
N ARG A 380 -5.12 5.43 -2.35
CA ARG A 380 -5.32 5.79 -3.75
C ARG A 380 -4.97 7.25 -3.98
N TYR A 381 -5.41 8.16 -3.10
CA TYR A 381 -4.94 9.54 -3.09
C TYR A 381 -3.42 9.63 -3.07
N ALA A 382 -2.80 8.88 -2.17
CA ALA A 382 -1.35 8.84 -2.04
C ALA A 382 -0.64 8.39 -3.33
N MET A 383 -1.15 7.34 -3.99
CA MET A 383 -0.63 6.86 -5.27
C MET A 383 -0.83 7.87 -6.41
N THR A 384 -2.04 8.41 -6.55
CA THR A 384 -2.39 9.43 -7.56
C THR A 384 -1.51 10.68 -7.41
N MET A 385 -1.32 11.15 -6.17
CA MET A 385 -0.49 12.32 -5.88
C MET A 385 0.98 12.08 -6.22
N ALA A 386 1.53 10.91 -5.89
CA ALA A 386 2.92 10.59 -6.20
C ALA A 386 3.17 10.50 -7.72
N HIS A 387 2.28 9.84 -8.47
CA HIS A 387 2.44 9.71 -9.93
C HIS A 387 2.18 11.03 -10.66
N ALA A 388 1.25 11.86 -10.18
CA ALA A 388 1.07 13.22 -10.68
C ALA A 388 2.33 14.06 -10.42
N GLY A 389 2.99 13.88 -9.27
CA GLY A 389 4.28 14.48 -8.97
C GLY A 389 5.38 14.11 -9.96
N VAL A 390 5.46 12.85 -10.39
CA VAL A 390 6.40 12.41 -11.45
C VAL A 390 6.13 13.14 -12.76
N ALA A 391 4.86 13.23 -13.18
CA ALA A 391 4.47 13.91 -14.42
C ALA A 391 4.83 15.41 -14.38
N VAL A 392 4.50 16.09 -13.29
CA VAL A 392 4.77 17.53 -13.10
C VAL A 392 6.28 17.80 -13.00
N CYS A 393 7.02 16.96 -12.28
CA CYS A 393 8.47 17.07 -12.16
C CYS A 393 9.13 16.95 -13.53
N MET A 394 8.78 15.92 -14.31
CA MET A 394 9.36 15.71 -15.64
C MET A 394 9.05 16.84 -16.60
N LEU A 395 7.82 17.38 -16.56
CA LEU A 395 7.46 18.55 -17.35
C LEU A 395 8.35 19.75 -16.99
N GLY A 396 8.59 19.99 -15.69
CA GLY A 396 9.52 21.03 -15.22
C GLY A 396 10.95 20.82 -15.71
N ILE A 397 11.48 19.61 -15.59
CA ILE A 397 12.85 19.27 -16.02
C ILE A 397 13.02 19.53 -17.52
N VAL A 398 12.13 18.98 -18.34
CA VAL A 398 12.26 19.07 -19.80
C VAL A 398 12.05 20.49 -20.30
N CYS A 399 11.05 21.20 -19.78
CA CYS A 399 10.81 22.60 -20.15
C CYS A 399 11.96 23.52 -19.70
N SER A 400 12.44 23.36 -18.46
CA SER A 400 13.58 24.15 -17.98
C SER A 400 14.84 23.87 -18.79
N ALA A 401 15.05 22.64 -19.25
CA ALA A 401 16.22 22.30 -20.06
C ALA A 401 16.09 22.78 -21.52
N ALA A 402 14.89 22.68 -22.11
CA ALA A 402 14.66 22.97 -23.52
C ALA A 402 14.50 24.46 -23.84
N PHE A 403 14.03 25.26 -22.88
CA PHE A 403 13.71 26.68 -23.08
C PHE A 403 14.57 27.64 -22.25
N GLN A 404 15.60 27.16 -21.55
CA GLN A 404 16.52 28.04 -20.83
C GLN A 404 17.33 28.93 -21.78
N GLU A 405 17.70 30.11 -21.28
CA GLU A 405 18.60 31.05 -21.95
C GLU A 405 19.69 31.47 -20.95
N ASN A 406 20.94 31.53 -21.39
CA ASN A 406 22.08 31.91 -20.56
C ASN A 406 22.86 33.02 -21.27
N VAL A 407 23.12 34.12 -20.57
CA VAL A 407 23.88 35.26 -21.08
C VAL A 407 25.05 35.50 -20.12
N THR A 408 26.27 35.51 -20.65
CA THR A 408 27.49 35.82 -19.88
C THR A 408 28.17 37.03 -20.48
N GLN A 409 28.33 38.09 -19.70
CA GLN A 409 29.00 39.31 -20.15
C GLN A 409 29.62 40.07 -19.00
N TYR A 410 30.53 40.98 -19.33
CA TYR A 410 31.02 41.97 -18.37
C TYR A 410 30.09 43.18 -18.38
N MET A 411 29.82 43.75 -17.20
CA MET A 411 28.94 44.91 -17.06
C MET A 411 29.59 46.01 -16.22
N LYS A 412 29.46 47.25 -16.68
CA LYS A 412 29.77 48.47 -15.91
C LYS A 412 28.53 48.97 -15.17
N GLU A 413 28.75 49.81 -14.16
CA GLU A 413 27.63 50.45 -13.46
C GLU A 413 26.74 51.21 -14.44
N HIS A 414 25.43 51.08 -14.24
CA HIS A 414 24.33 51.56 -15.09
C HIS A 414 24.19 50.89 -16.46
N GLU A 415 25.01 49.90 -16.79
CA GLU A 415 24.83 49.09 -18.00
C GLU A 415 23.64 48.14 -17.84
N SER A 416 22.92 47.89 -18.94
CA SER A 416 21.76 46.99 -18.97
C SER A 416 21.95 45.89 -20.00
N ALA A 417 21.43 44.71 -19.68
CA ALA A 417 21.45 43.54 -20.54
C ALA A 417 20.03 42.98 -20.65
N ASP A 418 19.64 42.52 -21.83
CA ASP A 418 18.34 41.89 -22.02
C ASP A 418 18.47 40.36 -22.01
N ILE A 419 17.57 39.70 -21.29
CA ILE A 419 17.43 38.24 -21.26
C ILE A 419 15.94 37.86 -21.31
N HIS A 420 15.52 37.14 -22.34
CA HIS A 420 14.14 36.68 -22.53
C HIS A 420 13.05 37.78 -22.29
N GLY A 421 13.31 39.02 -22.72
CA GLY A 421 12.41 40.17 -22.57
C GLY A 421 12.41 40.84 -21.19
N PHE A 422 13.36 40.49 -20.32
CA PHE A 422 13.67 41.20 -19.09
C PHE A 422 14.93 42.04 -19.30
N SER A 423 14.90 43.28 -18.82
CA SER A 423 16.07 44.15 -18.82
C SER A 423 16.70 44.13 -17.43
N VAL A 424 17.96 43.72 -17.36
CA VAL A 424 18.74 43.57 -16.14
C VAL A 424 19.80 44.67 -16.11
N THR A 425 19.64 45.63 -15.20
CA THR A 425 20.55 46.78 -15.08
C THR A 425 21.44 46.63 -13.85
N LEU A 426 22.76 46.77 -14.02
CA LEU A 426 23.70 46.85 -12.90
C LEU A 426 23.58 48.23 -12.25
N SER A 427 22.96 48.32 -11.08
CA SER A 427 22.76 49.58 -10.36
C SER A 427 24.02 50.07 -9.64
N GLY A 428 24.91 49.16 -9.24
CA GLY A 428 26.16 49.49 -8.56
C GLY A 428 26.84 48.28 -7.92
N VAL A 429 28.12 48.43 -7.59
CA VAL A 429 28.94 47.41 -6.92
C VAL A 429 29.48 47.96 -5.61
N SER A 430 29.39 47.18 -4.54
CA SER A 430 29.83 47.58 -3.18
C SER A 430 30.67 46.50 -2.53
N LEU A 431 31.68 46.91 -1.76
CA LEU A 431 32.46 46.00 -0.92
C LEU A 431 31.82 45.93 0.47
N VAL A 432 31.41 44.74 0.88
CA VAL A 432 30.78 44.49 2.18
C VAL A 432 31.75 43.69 3.05
N LYS A 433 32.33 44.33 4.07
CA LYS A 433 33.19 43.64 5.05
C LYS A 433 32.35 43.06 6.18
N ARG A 434 32.60 41.80 6.53
CA ARG A 434 31.98 41.08 7.66
C ARG A 434 33.08 40.50 8.56
N PRO A 435 32.77 40.02 9.78
CA PRO A 435 33.79 39.49 10.69
C PRO A 435 34.61 38.32 10.11
N HIS A 436 33.99 37.46 9.30
CA HIS A 436 34.63 36.22 8.79
C HIS A 436 34.88 36.21 7.28
N ASN A 437 34.33 37.18 6.55
CA ASN A 437 34.52 37.30 5.10
C ASN A 437 34.37 38.74 4.61
N GLU A 438 34.89 39.01 3.43
CA GLU A 438 34.53 40.19 2.64
C GLU A 438 33.81 39.77 1.36
N ALA A 439 32.83 40.56 0.95
CA ALA A 439 32.00 40.25 -0.21
C ALA A 439 32.00 41.40 -1.21
N ILE A 440 32.27 41.11 -2.47
CA ILE A 440 31.92 42.00 -3.58
C ILE A 440 30.45 41.77 -3.88
N ARG A 441 29.59 42.73 -3.55
CA ARG A 441 28.14 42.66 -3.77
C ARG A 441 27.75 43.56 -4.92
N ALA A 442 27.15 42.98 -5.96
CA ALA A 442 26.54 43.74 -7.04
C ALA A 442 25.04 43.90 -6.81
N LYS A 443 24.48 45.07 -7.15
CA LYS A 443 23.05 45.34 -7.08
C LYS A 443 22.48 45.38 -8.50
N PHE A 444 21.54 44.50 -8.80
CA PHE A 444 20.83 44.47 -10.07
C PHE A 444 19.37 44.86 -9.91
N SER A 445 18.83 45.62 -10.86
CA SER A 445 17.40 45.83 -11.03
C SER A 445 16.91 45.09 -12.25
N VAL A 446 15.92 44.22 -12.06
CA VAL A 446 15.31 43.45 -13.16
C VAL A 446 13.97 44.08 -13.49
N ALA A 447 13.80 44.54 -14.72
CA ALA A 447 12.57 45.16 -15.21
C ALA A 447 11.94 44.37 -16.37
N ARG A 448 10.61 44.36 -16.43
CA ARG A 448 9.83 43.81 -17.55
C ARG A 448 8.82 44.85 -18.01
N ALA A 449 8.82 45.14 -19.31
CA ALA A 449 7.96 46.19 -19.89
C ALA A 449 8.06 47.53 -19.12
N GLY A 450 9.28 47.94 -18.77
CA GLY A 450 9.56 49.20 -18.06
C GLY A 450 9.25 49.22 -16.56
N LYS A 451 8.68 48.15 -15.98
CA LYS A 451 8.42 48.05 -14.52
C LYS A 451 9.45 47.16 -13.86
N VAL A 452 10.09 47.66 -12.80
CA VAL A 452 11.00 46.85 -11.96
C VAL A 452 10.20 45.75 -11.25
N VAL A 453 10.55 44.50 -11.51
CA VAL A 453 9.90 43.30 -10.96
C VAL A 453 10.59 42.87 -9.66
N CYS A 454 11.92 42.95 -9.61
CA CYS A 454 12.72 42.53 -8.47
C CYS A 454 14.12 43.17 -8.45
N LEU A 455 14.73 43.16 -7.27
CA LEU A 455 16.13 43.57 -7.05
C LEU A 455 16.94 42.35 -6.63
N LEU A 456 18.13 42.20 -7.20
CA LEU A 456 19.02 41.07 -6.93
C LEU A 456 20.36 41.56 -6.38
N PHE A 457 20.93 40.78 -5.46
CA PHE A 457 22.15 41.11 -4.72
C PHE A 457 23.14 39.94 -4.69
N PRO A 458 23.61 39.45 -5.85
CA PRO A 458 24.61 38.39 -5.87
C PRO A 458 25.94 38.86 -5.28
N GLU A 459 26.68 37.93 -4.68
CA GLU A 459 27.94 38.22 -3.99
C GLU A 459 29.07 37.32 -4.47
N SER A 460 30.30 37.84 -4.44
CA SER A 460 31.53 37.05 -4.46
C SER A 460 32.23 37.23 -3.12
N ARG A 461 32.17 36.21 -2.26
CA ARG A 461 32.69 36.22 -0.89
C ARG A 461 34.10 35.64 -0.83
N PHE A 462 35.03 36.34 -0.20
CA PHE A 462 36.34 35.83 0.16
C PHE A 462 36.38 35.58 1.67
N TYR A 463 36.63 34.33 2.06
CA TYR A 463 36.66 33.90 3.45
C TYR A 463 38.10 33.95 3.99
N TYR A 464 38.30 34.62 5.13
CA TYR A 464 39.64 34.95 5.62
C TYR A 464 40.41 33.73 6.14
N VAL A 465 39.71 32.80 6.81
CA VAL A 465 40.33 31.62 7.44
C VAL A 465 40.65 30.56 6.39
N GLU A 466 39.69 30.25 5.52
CA GLU A 466 39.81 29.21 4.49
C GLU A 466 40.63 29.68 3.28
N GLY A 467 40.77 31.00 3.07
CA GLY A 467 41.55 31.57 1.98
C GLY A 467 40.93 31.36 0.58
N VAL A 468 39.65 31.03 0.50
CA VAL A 468 38.93 30.72 -0.74
C VAL A 468 37.84 31.74 -1.04
N ARG A 469 37.54 31.90 -2.34
CA ARG A 469 36.44 32.74 -2.83
C ARG A 469 35.27 31.84 -3.24
N ASN A 470 34.07 32.13 -2.73
CA ASN A 470 32.82 31.46 -3.10
C ASN A 470 31.85 32.47 -3.72
N SER A 471 31.12 32.07 -4.76
CA SER A 471 30.09 32.90 -5.37
C SER A 471 28.72 32.54 -4.81
N GLU A 472 27.93 33.56 -4.50
CA GLU A 472 26.58 33.44 -3.96
C GLU A 472 25.61 34.02 -4.97
N SER A 473 24.74 33.16 -5.47
CA SER A 473 23.76 33.54 -6.47
C SER A 473 22.63 34.37 -5.87
N SER A 474 21.96 35.15 -6.72
CA SER A 474 20.73 35.83 -6.36
C SER A 474 19.64 35.51 -7.38
N ILE A 475 18.48 35.09 -6.89
CA ILE A 475 17.41 34.53 -7.70
C ILE A 475 16.14 35.37 -7.53
N CYS A 476 15.57 35.78 -8.65
CA CYS A 476 14.26 36.40 -8.72
C CYS A 476 13.25 35.32 -9.08
N HIS A 477 12.49 34.87 -8.09
CA HIS A 477 11.47 33.84 -8.29
C HIS A 477 10.22 34.43 -8.94
N GLY A 478 9.86 33.91 -10.11
CA GLY A 478 8.58 34.18 -10.78
C GLY A 478 7.67 32.97 -10.71
N LEU A 479 6.39 33.11 -11.11
CA LEU A 479 5.48 31.96 -11.17
C LEU A 479 5.88 30.97 -12.28
N LEU A 480 6.24 31.50 -13.46
CA LEU A 480 6.51 30.73 -14.67
C LEU A 480 7.99 30.58 -14.99
N ALA A 481 8.85 31.42 -14.43
CA ALA A 481 10.29 31.38 -14.69
C ALA A 481 11.05 32.12 -13.59
N ASP A 482 12.29 31.68 -13.38
CA ASP A 482 13.24 32.36 -12.50
C ASP A 482 14.28 33.11 -13.33
N ILE A 483 14.76 34.23 -12.80
CA ILE A 483 15.95 34.92 -13.27
C ILE A 483 17.03 34.77 -12.21
N TYR A 484 18.13 34.18 -12.60
CA TYR A 484 19.23 33.80 -11.74
C TYR A 484 20.47 34.56 -12.17
N ILE A 485 21.13 35.24 -11.24
CA ILE A 485 22.34 36.02 -11.51
C ILE A 485 23.46 35.60 -10.58
N VAL A 486 24.64 35.41 -11.17
CA VAL A 486 25.90 35.16 -10.46
C VAL A 486 26.93 36.16 -10.93
N VAL A 487 27.76 36.61 -9.98
CA VAL A 487 28.87 37.50 -10.27
C VAL A 487 30.20 36.78 -10.07
N GLY A 488 31.14 37.09 -10.95
CA GLY A 488 32.49 36.56 -10.94
C GLY A 488 33.51 37.64 -10.59
N GLU A 489 34.66 37.57 -11.27
CA GLU A 489 35.76 38.50 -11.07
C GLU A 489 35.44 39.91 -11.59
N VAL A 490 36.12 40.89 -10.98
CA VAL A 490 36.05 42.29 -11.39
C VAL A 490 37.26 42.60 -12.25
N ASP A 491 37.01 42.97 -13.51
CA ASP A 491 38.01 43.47 -14.44
C ASP A 491 38.00 45.00 -14.45
N LYS A 492 39.19 45.61 -14.33
CA LYS A 492 39.32 47.08 -14.23
C LYS A 492 38.79 47.83 -15.46
N ASN A 493 38.85 47.24 -16.64
CA ASN A 493 38.50 47.88 -17.90
C ASN A 493 37.09 47.50 -18.37
N ARG A 494 36.68 46.25 -18.13
CA ARG A 494 35.42 45.66 -18.62
C ARG A 494 34.28 45.72 -17.61
N GLY A 495 34.57 45.85 -16.31
CA GLY A 495 33.58 45.83 -15.24
C GLY A 495 33.50 44.46 -14.56
N ILE A 496 32.36 44.13 -13.95
CA ILE A 496 32.17 42.84 -13.25
C ILE A 496 31.68 41.77 -14.21
N ALA A 497 32.22 40.55 -14.13
CA ALA A 497 31.70 39.41 -14.86
C ALA A 497 30.32 39.00 -14.31
N VAL A 498 29.31 38.94 -15.17
CA VAL A 498 27.93 38.61 -14.83
C VAL A 498 27.45 37.43 -15.67
N GLN A 499 26.94 36.40 -14.99
CA GLN A 499 26.23 35.29 -15.60
C GLN A 499 24.75 35.41 -15.25
N MET A 500 23.91 35.54 -16.26
CA MET A 500 22.46 35.63 -16.14
C MET A 500 21.82 34.41 -16.77
N HIS A 501 20.89 33.80 -16.05
CA HIS A 501 20.20 32.60 -16.48
C HIS A 501 18.68 32.81 -16.36
N TYR A 502 17.97 32.49 -17.45
CA TYR A 502 16.51 32.39 -17.47
C TYR A 502 16.11 30.93 -17.38
N LYS A 503 15.36 30.57 -16.33
CA LYS A 503 14.99 29.18 -16.00
C LYS A 503 13.47 29.00 -16.02
N PRO A 504 12.87 28.68 -17.18
CA PRO A 504 11.43 28.54 -17.29
C PRO A 504 10.93 27.27 -16.61
N LEU A 505 9.79 27.37 -15.93
CA LEU A 505 9.06 26.29 -15.29
C LEU A 505 9.85 25.44 -14.28
N ILE A 506 10.97 25.96 -13.78
CA ILE A 506 11.78 25.30 -12.74
C ILE A 506 10.97 25.01 -11.48
N ASN A 507 9.98 25.85 -11.15
CA ASN A 507 9.03 25.62 -10.06
C ASN A 507 8.26 24.31 -10.18
N LEU A 508 8.00 23.82 -11.39
CA LEU A 508 7.33 22.53 -11.57
C LEU A 508 8.20 21.36 -11.10
N VAL A 509 9.53 21.48 -11.13
CA VAL A 509 10.44 20.49 -10.54
C VAL A 509 10.18 20.40 -9.03
N TRP A 510 10.17 21.55 -8.34
CA TRP A 510 9.92 21.62 -6.89
C TRP A 510 8.51 21.16 -6.50
N VAL A 511 7.49 21.60 -7.24
CA VAL A 511 6.09 21.16 -7.04
C VAL A 511 5.97 19.65 -7.28
N GLY A 512 6.63 19.12 -8.31
CA GLY A 512 6.65 17.69 -8.61
C GLY A 512 7.25 16.87 -7.46
N PHE A 513 8.41 17.27 -6.93
CA PHE A 513 8.99 16.65 -5.74
C PHE A 513 8.08 16.75 -4.52
N ALA A 514 7.49 17.93 -4.26
CA ALA A 514 6.56 18.13 -3.15
C ALA A 514 5.34 17.18 -3.24
N LEU A 515 4.78 16.99 -4.43
CA LEU A 515 3.69 16.04 -4.67
C LEU A 515 4.12 14.58 -4.45
N MET A 516 5.31 14.18 -4.91
CA MET A 516 5.88 12.84 -4.65
C MET A 516 6.06 12.58 -3.17
N ILE A 517 6.65 13.53 -2.44
CA ILE A 517 6.89 13.44 -0.99
C ILE A 517 5.57 13.36 -0.24
N ALA A 518 4.60 14.23 -0.56
CA ALA A 518 3.28 14.20 0.07
C ALA A 518 2.54 12.88 -0.19
N GLY A 519 2.60 12.33 -1.41
CA GLY A 519 2.08 11.00 -1.73
C GLY A 519 2.79 9.88 -0.93
N GLY A 520 4.09 9.99 -0.74
CA GLY A 520 4.88 9.12 0.15
C GLY A 520 4.41 9.18 1.60
N VAL A 521 4.31 10.38 2.17
CA VAL A 521 3.84 10.64 3.54
C VAL A 521 2.43 10.11 3.76
N LEU A 522 1.48 10.37 2.86
CA LEU A 522 0.12 9.84 2.96
C LEU A 522 0.09 8.31 2.94
N SER A 523 0.96 7.67 2.15
CA SER A 523 1.10 6.22 2.12
C SER A 523 1.66 5.67 3.43
N VAL A 524 2.67 6.33 4.01
CA VAL A 524 3.28 6.03 5.32
C VAL A 524 2.22 6.14 6.42
N ILE A 525 1.53 7.27 6.51
CA ILE A 525 0.44 7.52 7.47
C ILE A 525 -0.60 6.42 7.40
N LYS A 526 -1.07 6.05 6.20
CA LYS A 526 -2.05 4.96 6.03
C LYS A 526 -1.56 3.64 6.64
N VAL A 527 -0.32 3.26 6.36
CA VAL A 527 0.24 1.99 6.84
C VAL A 527 0.35 1.98 8.36
N TRP A 528 0.84 3.07 8.95
CA TRP A 528 1.05 3.15 10.40
C TRP A 528 -0.25 3.39 11.19
N LEU A 529 -1.22 4.12 10.64
CA LEU A 529 -2.57 4.25 11.23
C LEU A 529 -3.30 2.90 11.25
N ARG A 530 -3.23 2.13 10.15
CA ARG A 530 -3.83 0.78 10.11
C ARG A 530 -3.18 -0.15 11.13
N ARG A 531 -1.88 0.00 11.40
CA ARG A 531 -1.18 -0.75 12.46
C ARG A 531 -1.58 -0.34 13.88
N ARG A 532 -1.97 0.92 14.10
CA ARG A 532 -2.54 1.38 15.38
C ARG A 532 -3.98 0.90 15.57
N GLN A 533 -4.78 0.86 14.51
CA GLN A 533 -6.16 0.33 14.54
C GLN A 533 -6.23 -1.19 14.65
N ASN A 534 -5.20 -1.90 14.18
CA ASN A 534 -4.91 -3.23 14.70
C ASN A 534 -4.39 -3.04 16.14
N ASN A 535 -5.31 -2.89 17.10
CA ASN A 535 -5.04 -3.15 18.52
C ASN A 535 -4.20 -4.45 18.65
N PRO A 536 -3.48 -4.69 19.77
CA PRO A 536 -3.14 -6.08 20.10
C PRO A 536 -4.42 -6.87 19.88
N ALA A 537 -4.35 -7.97 19.12
CA ALA A 537 -5.53 -8.77 18.80
C ALA A 537 -6.40 -8.77 20.05
N ILE A 538 -7.56 -8.09 20.00
CA ILE A 538 -8.63 -8.50 20.90
C ILE A 538 -8.68 -9.97 20.56
N VAL A 539 -8.26 -10.81 21.50
CA VAL A 539 -8.38 -12.25 21.34
C VAL A 539 -9.89 -12.43 21.30
N VAL A 540 -10.42 -12.36 20.09
CA VAL A 540 -11.82 -12.58 19.78
C VAL A 540 -11.94 -14.06 20.02
N LYS A 541 -12.43 -14.42 21.22
CA LYS A 541 -12.68 -15.80 21.59
C LYS A 541 -13.78 -16.31 20.68
N LEU A 542 -13.38 -17.05 19.65
CA LEU A 542 -14.30 -17.84 18.85
C LEU A 542 -14.61 -19.10 19.62
N PHE A 543 -15.88 -19.45 19.68
CA PHE A 543 -16.35 -20.62 20.41
C PHE A 543 -16.80 -21.70 19.42
N ARG A 544 -16.19 -22.89 19.49
CA ARG A 544 -16.45 -23.95 18.50
C ARG A 544 -17.83 -24.59 18.68
N LEU A 545 -18.55 -24.78 17.57
CA LEU A 545 -19.77 -25.58 17.52
C LEU A 545 -19.44 -27.01 17.03
N HIS A 546 -19.46 -27.98 17.94
CA HIS A 546 -19.10 -29.38 17.66
C HIS A 546 -20.23 -30.18 16.97
N ASP A 547 -21.46 -29.69 17.07
CA ASP A 547 -22.66 -30.25 16.45
C ASP A 547 -22.84 -29.82 14.98
N ARG A 548 -21.88 -29.08 14.40
CA ARG A 548 -21.91 -28.57 13.03
C ARG A 548 -20.77 -29.13 12.18
N SER A 549 -21.02 -29.25 10.88
CA SER A 549 -20.07 -29.78 9.88
C SER A 549 -20.06 -28.89 8.63
N VAL A 550 -18.92 -28.87 7.93
CA VAL A 550 -18.70 -28.06 6.73
C VAL A 550 -18.62 -28.96 5.49
N LEU A 551 -19.54 -28.76 4.54
CA LEU A 551 -19.49 -29.35 3.21
C LEU A 551 -19.04 -28.31 2.18
N LYS A 552 -18.28 -28.73 1.16
CA LYS A 552 -17.91 -27.89 0.02
C LYS A 552 -18.61 -28.38 -1.24
N VAL A 553 -19.35 -27.49 -1.88
CA VAL A 553 -20.01 -27.71 -3.17
C VAL A 553 -19.28 -26.87 -4.22
N TYR A 554 -18.70 -27.51 -5.22
CA TYR A 554 -17.79 -26.87 -6.18
C TYR A 554 -17.98 -27.37 -7.61
N GLY A 555 -17.62 -26.53 -8.58
CA GLY A 555 -17.76 -26.81 -10.02
C GLY A 555 -18.58 -25.74 -10.77
N PRO A 556 -18.48 -25.66 -12.11
CA PRO A 556 -19.06 -24.57 -12.89
C PRO A 556 -20.58 -24.46 -12.80
N ASP A 557 -21.28 -25.56 -12.48
CA ASP A 557 -22.74 -25.61 -12.41
C ASP A 557 -23.27 -25.48 -10.96
N ALA A 558 -22.40 -25.29 -9.96
CA ALA A 558 -22.76 -25.36 -8.53
C ALA A 558 -23.84 -24.36 -8.11
N GLY A 559 -23.77 -23.11 -8.60
CA GLY A 559 -24.75 -22.08 -8.27
C GLY A 559 -26.14 -22.39 -8.82
N LYS A 560 -26.23 -22.77 -10.11
CA LYS A 560 -27.49 -23.17 -10.76
C LYS A 560 -28.08 -24.42 -10.11
N PHE A 561 -27.23 -25.40 -9.79
CA PHE A 561 -27.61 -26.62 -9.10
C PHE A 561 -28.25 -26.34 -7.74
N LEU A 562 -27.56 -25.61 -6.86
CA LEU A 562 -28.07 -25.29 -5.52
C LEU A 562 -29.32 -24.39 -5.62
N HIS A 563 -29.37 -23.46 -6.57
CA HIS A 563 -30.55 -22.63 -6.79
C HIS A 563 -31.82 -23.45 -7.10
N GLY A 564 -31.71 -24.56 -7.84
CA GLY A 564 -32.88 -25.37 -8.21
C GLY A 564 -33.41 -26.30 -7.10
N ILE A 565 -32.61 -26.62 -6.09
CA ILE A 565 -32.96 -27.62 -5.06
C ILE A 565 -33.14 -27.04 -3.65
N THR A 566 -32.83 -25.76 -3.46
CA THR A 566 -32.94 -25.07 -2.17
C THR A 566 -34.06 -24.03 -2.18
N THR A 567 -34.57 -23.69 -1.00
CA THR A 567 -35.71 -22.75 -0.84
C THR A 567 -35.36 -21.27 -1.00
N ASN A 568 -34.08 -20.88 -1.02
CA ASN A 568 -33.66 -19.47 -1.01
C ASN A 568 -32.87 -19.08 -2.27
N ASP A 569 -32.71 -17.77 -2.54
CA ASP A 569 -32.12 -17.29 -3.79
C ASP A 569 -30.59 -17.37 -3.78
N VAL A 570 -30.06 -18.47 -4.33
CA VAL A 570 -28.61 -18.68 -4.46
C VAL A 570 -27.95 -17.81 -5.53
N LEU A 571 -28.69 -17.34 -6.56
CA LEU A 571 -28.12 -16.60 -7.68
C LEU A 571 -28.05 -15.09 -7.41
N GLY A 572 -28.90 -14.60 -6.50
CA GLY A 572 -28.90 -13.22 -6.03
C GLY A 572 -27.87 -12.89 -4.94
N ILE A 573 -27.12 -13.88 -4.45
CA ILE A 573 -26.14 -13.67 -3.37
C ILE A 573 -24.97 -12.80 -3.86
N GLY A 574 -24.73 -11.66 -3.20
CA GLY A 574 -23.52 -10.84 -3.38
C GLY A 574 -22.26 -11.59 -2.93
N THR A 575 -21.06 -11.12 -3.29
CA THR A 575 -19.79 -11.85 -3.06
C THR A 575 -19.43 -12.14 -1.58
N GLN A 576 -20.22 -11.70 -0.59
CA GLN A 576 -19.91 -11.84 0.85
C GLN A 576 -21.12 -12.02 1.80
N GLU A 577 -22.33 -12.38 1.33
CA GLU A 577 -23.50 -12.51 2.22
C GLU A 577 -24.00 -13.96 2.30
N PRO A 578 -23.80 -14.65 3.43
CA PRO A 578 -24.37 -15.98 3.64
C PRO A 578 -25.89 -15.96 3.79
N ILE A 579 -26.54 -17.02 3.32
CA ILE A 579 -28.00 -17.17 3.42
C ILE A 579 -28.37 -18.48 4.10
N TYR A 580 -29.51 -18.50 4.79
CA TYR A 580 -30.08 -19.71 5.36
C TYR A 580 -30.97 -20.42 4.34
N ASN A 581 -30.87 -21.74 4.24
CA ASN A 581 -31.53 -22.54 3.21
C ASN A 581 -32.15 -23.80 3.80
N LEU A 582 -33.20 -24.27 3.13
CA LEU A 582 -33.79 -25.58 3.34
C LEU A 582 -33.76 -26.39 2.04
N ILE A 583 -33.74 -27.70 2.17
CA ILE A 583 -34.16 -28.65 1.13
C ILE A 583 -35.48 -29.26 1.56
N LEU A 584 -36.44 -29.32 0.62
CA LEU A 584 -37.76 -29.89 0.84
C LEU A 584 -37.97 -31.11 -0.05
N ASN A 585 -38.92 -31.96 0.33
CA ASN A 585 -39.44 -32.99 -0.57
C ASN A 585 -40.54 -32.44 -1.47
N SER A 586 -40.99 -33.22 -2.45
CA SER A 586 -42.03 -32.83 -3.41
C SER A 586 -43.39 -32.51 -2.77
N ARG A 587 -43.61 -32.91 -1.51
CA ARG A 587 -44.81 -32.59 -0.71
C ARG A 587 -44.64 -31.32 0.13
N GLY A 588 -43.57 -30.56 -0.06
CA GLY A 588 -43.27 -29.32 0.68
C GLY A 588 -42.86 -29.54 2.14
N ARG A 589 -42.38 -30.74 2.49
CA ARG A 589 -41.94 -31.06 3.86
C ARG A 589 -40.43 -30.89 4.00
N TYR A 590 -40.01 -30.49 5.19
CA TYR A 590 -38.61 -30.29 5.57
C TYR A 590 -37.77 -31.55 5.40
N VAL A 591 -36.56 -31.42 4.83
CA VAL A 591 -35.58 -32.52 4.74
C VAL A 591 -34.27 -32.15 5.46
N PHE A 592 -33.65 -31.03 5.09
CA PHE A 592 -32.40 -30.54 5.66
C PHE A 592 -32.37 -29.01 5.74
N ASP A 593 -31.69 -28.47 6.74
CA ASP A 593 -31.30 -27.06 6.83
C ASP A 593 -29.78 -26.88 6.73
N PHE A 594 -29.36 -25.73 6.20
CA PHE A 594 -27.95 -25.32 6.23
C PHE A 594 -27.80 -23.84 5.93
N PHE A 595 -26.67 -23.29 6.37
CA PHE A 595 -26.17 -22.00 5.90
C PHE A 595 -25.36 -22.21 4.65
N LEU A 596 -25.53 -21.35 3.66
CA LEU A 596 -24.79 -21.37 2.41
C LEU A 596 -23.92 -20.13 2.33
N ILE A 597 -22.61 -20.35 2.35
CA ILE A 597 -21.56 -19.33 2.42
C ILE A 597 -20.85 -19.25 1.05
N PRO A 598 -20.88 -18.11 0.36
CA PRO A 598 -20.07 -17.89 -0.84
C PRO A 598 -18.57 -17.97 -0.51
N HIS A 599 -17.83 -18.80 -1.24
CA HIS A 599 -16.39 -18.95 -1.02
C HIS A 599 -15.66 -19.13 -2.35
N GLU A 600 -14.94 -18.09 -2.77
CA GLU A 600 -14.29 -17.99 -4.08
C GLU A 600 -15.30 -18.10 -5.24
N GLN A 601 -15.21 -19.13 -6.08
CA GLN A 601 -16.17 -19.49 -7.14
C GLN A 601 -17.05 -20.69 -6.76
N ASN A 602 -17.09 -21.04 -5.46
CA ASN A 602 -17.76 -22.23 -4.93
C ASN A 602 -18.59 -21.86 -3.68
N PHE A 603 -19.18 -22.87 -3.04
CA PHE A 603 -20.00 -22.70 -1.83
C PHE A 603 -19.53 -23.61 -0.71
N LEU A 604 -19.52 -23.08 0.52
CA LEU A 604 -19.42 -23.85 1.75
C LEU A 604 -20.81 -23.94 2.38
N LEU A 605 -21.16 -25.12 2.88
CA LEU A 605 -22.40 -25.38 3.59
C LEU A 605 -22.08 -25.69 5.04
N ASP A 606 -22.62 -24.90 5.96
CA ASP A 606 -22.63 -25.20 7.40
C ASP A 606 -23.96 -25.90 7.71
N CYS A 607 -23.88 -27.19 8.04
CA CYS A 607 -25.02 -28.07 8.32
C CYS A 607 -24.84 -28.79 9.67
N ALA A 608 -25.89 -29.42 10.18
CA ALA A 608 -25.77 -30.25 11.37
C ALA A 608 -24.85 -31.46 11.10
N ASN A 609 -23.95 -31.76 12.03
CA ASN A 609 -23.00 -32.85 11.92
C ASN A 609 -23.71 -34.21 11.76
N ALA A 610 -24.83 -34.41 12.47
CA ALA A 610 -25.68 -35.60 12.35
C ALA A 610 -26.26 -35.79 10.94
N ASP A 611 -26.38 -34.72 10.15
CA ASP A 611 -27.01 -34.71 8.83
C ASP A 611 -26.02 -34.65 7.67
N ALA A 612 -24.73 -34.44 7.96
CA ALA A 612 -23.71 -34.14 6.95
C ALA A 612 -23.57 -35.24 5.88
N ASP A 613 -23.60 -36.51 6.28
CA ASP A 613 -23.42 -37.63 5.36
C ASP A 613 -24.68 -37.86 4.50
N ALA A 614 -25.86 -37.82 5.12
CA ALA A 614 -27.14 -37.96 4.42
C ALA A 614 -27.41 -36.79 3.45
N LEU A 615 -27.05 -35.56 3.84
CA LEU A 615 -27.10 -34.39 2.97
C LEU A 615 -26.11 -34.52 1.80
N THR A 616 -24.90 -35.02 2.05
CA THR A 616 -23.91 -35.26 0.99
C THR A 616 -24.42 -36.27 -0.03
N GLU A 617 -25.05 -37.36 0.41
CA GLU A 617 -25.63 -38.38 -0.46
C GLU A 617 -26.81 -37.81 -1.28
N LEU A 618 -27.70 -37.05 -0.66
CA LEU A 618 -28.82 -36.38 -1.35
C LEU A 618 -28.32 -35.41 -2.43
N LEU A 619 -27.34 -34.56 -2.11
CA LEU A 619 -26.77 -33.62 -3.08
C LEU A 619 -26.08 -34.36 -4.24
N ARG A 620 -25.51 -35.55 -4.01
CA ARG A 620 -24.91 -36.37 -5.06
C ARG A 620 -25.98 -36.98 -5.97
N SER A 621 -27.11 -37.44 -5.42
CA SER A 621 -28.18 -38.05 -6.23
C SER A 621 -28.87 -37.04 -7.15
N TYR A 622 -29.00 -35.77 -6.74
CA TYR A 622 -29.59 -34.70 -7.57
C TYR A 622 -28.66 -34.11 -8.64
N ARG A 623 -27.39 -34.56 -8.70
CA ARG A 623 -26.35 -33.99 -9.59
C ARG A 623 -26.45 -34.42 -11.07
N LEU A 624 -27.38 -35.30 -11.45
CA LEU A 624 -27.39 -35.98 -12.75
C LEU A 624 -27.06 -35.01 -13.93
N GLN A 625 -25.99 -35.33 -14.67
CA GLN A 625 -25.44 -34.58 -15.81
C GLN A 625 -24.87 -33.16 -15.53
N LEU A 626 -24.90 -32.67 -14.28
CA LEU A 626 -24.30 -31.39 -13.89
C LEU A 626 -22.83 -31.55 -13.45
N ARG A 627 -21.97 -30.59 -13.79
CA ARG A 627 -20.54 -30.58 -13.39
C ARG A 627 -20.37 -29.96 -12.00
N VAL A 628 -20.93 -30.62 -10.99
CA VAL A 628 -20.81 -30.24 -9.57
C VAL A 628 -20.09 -31.34 -8.80
N ARG A 629 -19.44 -31.04 -7.68
CA ARG A 629 -18.87 -32.03 -6.75
C ARG A 629 -19.16 -31.60 -5.33
N VAL A 630 -19.35 -32.58 -4.44
CA VAL A 630 -19.68 -32.36 -3.02
C VAL A 630 -18.70 -33.15 -2.16
N LYS A 631 -18.03 -32.45 -1.23
CA LYS A 631 -17.03 -33.03 -0.32
C LYS A 631 -17.16 -32.46 1.09
N ARG A 632 -17.16 -33.33 2.10
CA ARG A 632 -17.02 -32.96 3.52
C ARG A 632 -15.61 -32.47 3.83
N CYS A 633 -15.50 -31.37 4.57
CA CYS A 633 -14.26 -30.60 4.76
C CYS A 633 -13.98 -30.27 6.23
N ASP A 634 -14.43 -31.09 7.17
CA ASP A 634 -14.19 -30.91 8.62
C ASP A 634 -12.71 -31.02 9.00
N ASP A 635 -11.89 -31.65 8.15
CA ASP A 635 -10.43 -31.69 8.26
C ASP A 635 -9.78 -30.32 8.02
N LYS A 636 -10.49 -29.44 7.29
CA LYS A 636 -9.99 -28.13 6.86
C LYS A 636 -10.70 -26.95 7.51
N TYR A 637 -11.96 -27.12 7.89
CA TYR A 637 -12.78 -26.03 8.42
C TYR A 637 -13.56 -26.49 9.64
N ALA A 638 -13.72 -25.59 10.60
CA ALA A 638 -14.61 -25.73 11.74
C ALA A 638 -15.62 -24.57 11.77
N VAL A 639 -16.80 -24.83 12.34
CA VAL A 639 -17.81 -23.80 12.60
C VAL A 639 -17.62 -23.28 14.02
N ALA A 640 -17.63 -21.96 14.16
CA ALA A 640 -17.54 -21.30 15.46
C ALA A 640 -18.50 -20.09 15.53
N VAL A 641 -18.73 -19.59 16.73
CA VAL A 641 -19.59 -18.42 17.00
C VAL A 641 -18.86 -17.37 17.84
N HIS A 642 -19.34 -16.13 17.75
CA HIS A 642 -18.80 -15.00 18.51
C HIS A 642 -19.90 -14.10 19.10
N PRO A 643 -19.85 -13.78 20.41
CA PRO A 643 -20.92 -13.09 21.12
C PRO A 643 -21.20 -11.62 20.75
N ASN A 644 -20.31 -10.92 20.02
CA ASN A 644 -20.63 -9.57 19.55
C ASN A 644 -21.69 -9.61 18.44
N ALA A 645 -22.86 -9.01 18.69
CA ALA A 645 -23.93 -8.84 17.72
C ALA A 645 -23.78 -7.59 16.82
N THR A 646 -22.76 -6.74 17.03
CA THR A 646 -22.62 -5.47 16.28
C THR A 646 -21.16 -5.09 16.08
N GLY A 647 -20.62 -5.32 14.88
CA GLY A 647 -19.29 -4.80 14.52
C GLY A 647 -18.81 -5.34 13.18
N GLY A 648 -18.65 -4.45 12.19
CA GLY A 648 -18.22 -4.82 10.84
C GLY A 648 -16.98 -5.70 10.83
N ALA A 649 -17.00 -6.70 9.95
CA ALA A 649 -15.97 -7.70 9.68
C ALA A 649 -14.59 -7.33 10.24
N ALA A 650 -14.29 -7.82 11.45
CA ALA A 650 -12.91 -8.02 11.86
C ALA A 650 -12.36 -9.08 10.89
N SER A 651 -11.55 -8.63 9.93
CA SER A 651 -10.88 -9.54 9.00
C SER A 651 -9.83 -10.31 9.78
N PHE A 652 -10.20 -11.50 10.27
CA PHE A 652 -9.23 -12.51 10.64
C PHE A 652 -8.59 -13.01 9.35
N GLU A 653 -7.26 -13.12 9.33
CA GLU A 653 -6.60 -13.79 8.22
C GLU A 653 -7.17 -15.22 8.17
N ASP A 654 -7.81 -15.54 7.04
CA ASP A 654 -8.36 -16.84 6.65
C ASP A 654 -9.70 -17.33 7.25
N ALA A 655 -10.30 -16.68 8.27
CA ALA A 655 -11.65 -17.05 8.75
C ALA A 655 -12.77 -16.20 8.11
N ILE A 656 -13.90 -16.85 7.78
CA ILE A 656 -15.08 -16.19 7.19
C ILE A 656 -16.07 -15.89 8.31
N LEU A 657 -16.12 -14.63 8.75
CA LEU A 657 -17.05 -14.15 9.76
C LEU A 657 -18.29 -13.52 9.12
N PHE A 658 -19.47 -13.86 9.60
CA PHE A 658 -20.73 -13.30 9.10
C PHE A 658 -21.79 -13.22 10.20
N GLN A 659 -22.69 -12.25 10.07
CA GLN A 659 -23.88 -12.16 10.92
C GLN A 659 -24.78 -13.37 10.65
N ASP A 660 -25.34 -14.00 11.68
CA ASP A 660 -26.27 -15.12 11.49
C ASP A 660 -27.50 -14.64 10.69
N PRO A 661 -27.78 -15.20 9.50
CA PRO A 661 -28.82 -14.70 8.62
C PRO A 661 -30.25 -14.96 9.13
N ARG A 662 -30.41 -15.78 10.19
CA ARG A 662 -31.74 -16.09 10.77
C ARG A 662 -32.28 -14.95 11.61
N ASP A 663 -31.43 -14.33 12.44
CA ASP A 663 -31.78 -13.17 13.28
C ASP A 663 -30.52 -12.36 13.63
N SER A 664 -30.60 -11.04 13.52
CA SER A 664 -29.51 -10.11 13.90
C SER A 664 -29.12 -10.14 15.39
N LYS A 665 -29.99 -10.64 16.28
CA LYS A 665 -29.73 -10.81 17.72
C LYS A 665 -28.85 -12.02 18.02
N MET A 666 -28.74 -12.97 17.09
CA MET A 666 -27.85 -14.12 17.25
C MET A 666 -26.39 -13.69 17.19
N TRP A 667 -25.55 -14.49 17.85
CA TRP A 667 -24.10 -14.36 17.75
C TRP A 667 -23.62 -14.50 16.31
N MET A 668 -22.53 -13.82 15.96
CA MET A 668 -21.92 -13.96 14.64
C MET A 668 -21.42 -15.39 14.45
N ARG A 669 -21.52 -15.89 13.22
CA ARG A 669 -20.96 -17.18 12.80
C ARG A 669 -19.61 -17.01 12.14
N ALA A 670 -18.79 -18.04 12.25
CA ALA A 670 -17.45 -18.11 11.71
C ALA A 670 -17.18 -19.47 11.06
N ILE A 671 -16.68 -19.49 9.83
CA ILE A 671 -16.00 -20.66 9.26
C ILE A 671 -14.50 -20.44 9.41
N VAL A 672 -13.86 -21.26 10.26
CA VAL A 672 -12.46 -21.11 10.66
C VAL A 672 -11.63 -22.23 10.05
N PRO A 673 -10.53 -21.94 9.34
CA PRO A 673 -9.60 -22.98 8.89
C PRO A 673 -8.97 -23.70 10.09
N THR A 674 -8.88 -25.02 10.04
CA THR A 674 -8.26 -25.83 11.10
C THR A 674 -6.75 -25.56 11.27
N THR A 675 -6.12 -24.93 10.28
CA THR A 675 -4.72 -24.49 10.30
C THR A 675 -4.52 -23.04 10.73
N ALA A 676 -5.59 -22.30 11.04
CA ALA A 676 -5.50 -20.90 11.42
C ALA A 676 -4.88 -20.74 12.82
N SER A 677 -4.17 -19.62 13.03
CA SER A 677 -3.62 -19.20 14.34
C SER A 677 -4.68 -18.75 15.36
N VAL A 678 -5.97 -18.88 15.01
CA VAL A 678 -7.09 -18.52 15.87
C VAL A 678 -7.42 -19.72 16.76
N THR A 679 -7.17 -19.60 18.06
CA THR A 679 -7.63 -20.56 19.05
C THR A 679 -9.15 -20.45 19.17
N CYS A 680 -9.87 -21.49 18.74
CA CYS A 680 -11.27 -21.65 19.14
C CYS A 680 -11.27 -22.20 20.56
N ASP A 681 -11.71 -21.39 21.53
CA ASP A 681 -11.95 -21.87 22.88
C ASP A 681 -13.16 -22.83 22.86
N GLU A 682 -13.21 -23.77 23.80
CA GLU A 682 -14.45 -24.51 24.06
C GLU A 682 -15.51 -23.54 24.58
N LEU A 683 -16.77 -23.76 24.19
CA LEU A 683 -17.90 -23.01 24.77
C LEU A 683 -17.88 -23.21 26.29
N PRO A 684 -17.75 -22.13 27.09
CA PRO A 684 -17.74 -22.24 28.55
C PRO A 684 -19.04 -22.86 29.08
N ASP A 685 -20.15 -22.56 28.41
CA ASP A 685 -21.45 -23.16 28.62
C ASP A 685 -22.26 -23.20 27.32
N LEU A 686 -22.53 -24.40 26.78
CA LEU A 686 -23.41 -24.62 25.62
C LEU A 686 -24.82 -24.06 25.86
N ASN A 687 -25.24 -23.92 27.13
CA ASN A 687 -26.56 -23.44 27.49
C ASN A 687 -26.78 -21.96 27.12
N GLU A 688 -25.75 -21.11 27.08
CA GLU A 688 -25.96 -19.69 26.72
C GLU A 688 -26.36 -19.49 25.26
N TYR A 689 -25.67 -20.20 24.35
CA TYR A 689 -25.96 -20.16 22.93
C TYR A 689 -27.33 -20.78 22.62
N GLU A 690 -27.66 -21.88 23.32
CA GLU A 690 -28.95 -22.55 23.21
C GLU A 690 -30.10 -21.70 23.77
N LEU A 691 -29.88 -20.99 24.88
CA LEU A 691 -30.85 -20.04 25.43
C LEU A 691 -31.13 -18.89 24.45
N LEU A 692 -30.08 -18.37 23.81
CA LEU A 692 -30.21 -17.31 22.82
C LEU A 692 -31.02 -17.76 21.61
N ARG A 693 -30.77 -18.99 21.13
CA ARG A 693 -31.56 -19.63 20.06
C ARG A 693 -33.05 -19.69 20.42
N ILE A 694 -33.36 -20.21 21.61
CA ILE A 694 -34.75 -20.31 22.11
C ILE A 694 -35.38 -18.91 22.19
N LYS A 695 -34.69 -17.92 22.78
CA LYS A 695 -35.19 -16.53 22.88
C LYS A 695 -35.43 -15.86 21.53
N CYS A 696 -34.70 -16.23 20.48
CA CYS A 696 -34.90 -15.72 19.12
C CYS A 696 -35.98 -16.49 18.35
N THR A 697 -36.72 -17.41 18.98
CA THR A 697 -37.73 -18.25 18.32
C THR A 697 -37.14 -19.06 17.15
N ILE A 698 -35.90 -19.55 17.29
CA ILE A 698 -35.20 -20.30 16.23
C ILE A 698 -35.24 -21.80 16.56
N PRO A 699 -35.81 -22.67 15.71
CA PRO A 699 -35.79 -24.11 15.95
C PRO A 699 -34.39 -24.71 15.74
N ASN A 700 -34.08 -25.76 16.49
CA ASN A 700 -33.01 -26.69 16.19
C ASN A 700 -33.62 -27.75 15.28
N CYS A 701 -33.46 -27.61 13.97
CA CYS A 701 -34.18 -28.42 12.99
C CYS A 701 -33.94 -29.93 13.12
N VAL A 702 -32.85 -30.38 13.75
CA VAL A 702 -32.59 -31.79 14.02
C VAL A 702 -33.49 -32.34 15.13
N LEU A 703 -33.81 -31.52 16.14
CA LEU A 703 -34.61 -31.90 17.30
C LEU A 703 -36.08 -31.50 17.17
N ASP A 704 -36.33 -30.27 16.72
CA ASP A 704 -37.64 -29.64 16.71
C ASP A 704 -38.47 -29.99 15.47
N MET A 705 -37.84 -30.45 14.38
CA MET A 705 -38.53 -30.71 13.11
C MET A 705 -38.38 -32.17 12.66
N ALA A 706 -39.52 -32.84 12.46
CA ALA A 706 -39.54 -34.18 11.91
C ALA A 706 -39.21 -34.16 10.40
N ARG A 707 -38.10 -34.80 10.01
CA ARG A 707 -37.70 -34.96 8.61
C ARG A 707 -38.82 -35.63 7.82
N ASN A 708 -39.10 -35.11 6.62
CA ASN A 708 -40.18 -35.51 5.70
C ASN A 708 -41.61 -35.27 6.19
N GLU A 709 -41.82 -34.75 7.39
CA GLU A 709 -43.15 -34.54 7.98
C GLU A 709 -43.43 -33.07 8.29
N SER A 710 -42.47 -32.34 8.85
CA SER A 710 -42.67 -30.95 9.27
C SER A 710 -42.84 -30.00 8.09
N PHE A 711 -43.80 -29.07 8.21
CA PHE A 711 -43.97 -27.95 7.28
C PHE A 711 -43.08 -26.77 7.69
N PRO A 712 -42.23 -26.21 6.80
CA PRO A 712 -41.33 -25.11 7.16
C PRO A 712 -42.02 -23.88 7.79
N LEU A 713 -43.21 -23.51 7.28
CA LEU A 713 -43.98 -22.36 7.76
C LEU A 713 -44.54 -22.52 9.18
N HIS A 714 -44.67 -23.75 9.69
CA HIS A 714 -44.99 -23.98 11.11
C HIS A 714 -43.84 -23.56 12.03
N PHE A 715 -42.61 -23.58 11.52
CA PHE A 715 -41.37 -23.36 12.27
C PHE A 715 -40.72 -22.01 11.92
N ALA A 716 -41.54 -21.04 11.50
CA ALA A 716 -41.12 -19.66 11.19
C ALA A 716 -40.01 -19.52 10.12
N MET A 717 -39.83 -20.52 9.26
CA MET A 717 -38.75 -20.51 8.25
C MET A 717 -38.85 -19.38 7.23
N ASP A 718 -40.04 -18.82 7.04
CA ASP A 718 -40.28 -17.60 6.26
C ASP A 718 -39.77 -16.33 6.97
N ARG A 719 -39.82 -16.29 8.30
CA ARG A 719 -39.31 -15.17 9.12
C ARG A 719 -37.81 -15.27 9.38
N LEU A 720 -37.28 -16.50 9.41
CA LEU A 720 -35.85 -16.78 9.59
C LEU A 720 -35.04 -16.68 8.29
N ASN A 721 -35.56 -15.97 7.29
CA ASN A 721 -34.93 -15.74 5.99
C ASN A 721 -34.50 -17.03 5.27
N ALA A 722 -35.20 -18.16 5.48
CA ALA A 722 -34.84 -19.45 4.87
C ALA A 722 -35.50 -19.70 3.51
N ILE A 723 -36.54 -18.92 3.17
CA ILE A 723 -37.38 -19.12 2.00
C ILE A 723 -37.49 -17.82 1.21
N SER A 724 -37.11 -17.85 -0.07
CA SER A 724 -37.39 -16.76 -1.00
C SER A 724 -38.70 -17.01 -1.73
N LEU A 725 -39.62 -16.04 -1.66
CA LEU A 725 -40.89 -16.09 -2.38
C LEU A 725 -40.79 -15.56 -3.81
N ASN A 726 -39.66 -14.92 -4.16
CA ASN A 726 -39.45 -14.21 -5.42
C ASN A 726 -38.41 -14.88 -6.34
N LYS A 727 -38.01 -16.13 -6.04
CA LYS A 727 -37.05 -16.91 -6.85
C LYS A 727 -37.73 -17.85 -7.84
N GLY A 728 -36.94 -18.40 -8.76
CA GLY A 728 -37.37 -19.45 -9.69
C GLY A 728 -37.72 -20.78 -9.00
N CYS A 729 -38.18 -21.75 -9.80
CA CYS A 729 -38.72 -23.01 -9.29
C CYS A 729 -37.75 -23.80 -8.41
N TYR A 730 -38.24 -24.34 -7.29
CA TYR A 730 -37.53 -25.29 -6.43
C TYR A 730 -38.47 -26.38 -5.92
N ILE A 731 -37.91 -27.50 -5.46
CA ILE A 731 -38.67 -28.67 -4.99
C ILE A 731 -39.59 -28.29 -3.82
N GLY A 732 -40.90 -28.52 -3.97
CA GLY A 732 -41.90 -28.27 -2.93
C GLY A 732 -42.42 -26.83 -2.84
N GLN A 733 -42.02 -25.94 -3.76
CA GLN A 733 -42.40 -24.53 -3.76
C GLN A 733 -43.92 -24.30 -3.80
N GLU A 734 -44.68 -25.08 -4.58
CA GLU A 734 -46.11 -24.86 -4.78
C GLU A 734 -46.90 -25.05 -3.48
N VAL A 735 -46.49 -26.01 -2.66
CA VAL A 735 -47.10 -26.29 -1.36
C VAL A 735 -46.77 -25.18 -0.36
N VAL A 736 -45.50 -24.76 -0.31
CA VAL A 736 -45.04 -23.66 0.56
C VAL A 736 -45.72 -22.35 0.18
N ALA A 737 -45.75 -21.99 -1.10
CA ALA A 737 -46.38 -20.76 -1.58
C ALA A 737 -47.89 -20.75 -1.31
N ARG A 738 -48.58 -21.89 -1.48
CA ARG A 738 -50.00 -22.02 -1.14
C ARG A 738 -50.23 -21.84 0.35
N MET A 739 -49.45 -22.50 1.19
CA MET A 739 -49.56 -22.40 2.65
C MET A 739 -49.24 -21.00 3.16
N TRP A 740 -48.27 -20.30 2.55
CA TRP A 740 -47.96 -18.92 2.89
C TRP A 740 -49.12 -17.97 2.59
N ARG A 741 -49.83 -18.16 1.46
CA ARG A 741 -51.01 -17.37 1.10
C ARG A 741 -52.22 -17.64 2.00
N ILE A 742 -52.45 -18.90 2.37
CA ILE A 742 -53.60 -19.31 3.20
C ILE A 742 -53.35 -18.98 4.68
N GLY A 743 -52.10 -19.00 5.12
CA GLY A 743 -51.72 -18.92 6.52
C GLY A 743 -51.43 -20.28 7.13
N ALA A 744 -50.42 -20.32 7.99
CA ALA A 744 -50.03 -21.51 8.74
C ALA A 744 -50.99 -21.76 9.90
N LYS A 745 -51.54 -22.98 10.01
CA LYS A 745 -52.45 -23.37 11.11
C LYS A 745 -51.75 -23.51 12.46
N LYS A 746 -50.46 -23.86 12.43
CA LYS A 746 -49.60 -23.94 13.61
C LYS A 746 -48.42 -22.99 13.46
N ARG A 747 -47.92 -22.44 14.56
CA ARG A 747 -46.74 -21.57 14.60
C ARG A 747 -45.86 -21.87 15.80
N LEU A 748 -44.58 -21.61 15.62
CA LEU A 748 -43.56 -21.67 16.66
C LEU A 748 -43.67 -20.44 17.56
N TYR A 749 -43.67 -20.65 18.86
CA TYR A 749 -43.66 -19.62 19.89
C TYR A 749 -42.56 -19.90 20.90
N THR A 750 -41.99 -18.82 21.44
CA THR A 750 -41.12 -18.89 22.61
C THR A 750 -41.98 -18.68 23.84
N VAL A 751 -41.78 -19.49 24.87
CA VAL A 751 -42.51 -19.40 26.15
C VAL A 751 -41.57 -19.40 27.34
N PHE A 752 -42.03 -18.80 28.44
CA PHE A 752 -41.28 -18.68 29.69
C PHE A 752 -42.17 -18.99 30.90
N SER A 753 -41.61 -19.63 31.93
CA SER A 753 -42.26 -19.86 33.23
C SER A 753 -41.51 -19.16 34.36
N ASP A 754 -42.25 -18.48 35.24
CA ASP A 754 -41.67 -17.85 36.44
C ASP A 754 -41.41 -18.86 37.58
N THR A 755 -42.00 -20.05 37.53
CA THR A 755 -42.09 -20.96 38.70
C THR A 755 -41.34 -22.26 38.51
N ASN A 756 -41.51 -22.94 37.37
CA ASN A 756 -40.97 -24.28 37.16
C ASN A 756 -40.09 -24.38 35.91
N VAL A 757 -39.19 -25.35 35.90
CA VAL A 757 -38.41 -25.74 34.73
C VAL A 757 -39.34 -26.46 33.74
N LEU A 758 -39.21 -26.13 32.46
CA LEU A 758 -40.03 -26.69 31.39
C LEU A 758 -39.47 -28.02 30.90
N VAL A 759 -40.36 -28.92 30.47
CA VAL A 759 -39.98 -30.25 29.99
C VAL A 759 -40.36 -30.40 28.51
N CYS A 760 -39.37 -30.79 27.71
CA CYS A 760 -39.55 -31.14 26.29
C CYS A 760 -40.64 -32.21 26.10
N GLY A 761 -41.45 -32.07 25.05
CA GLY A 761 -42.51 -33.02 24.69
C GLY A 761 -43.81 -32.89 25.48
N GLN A 762 -43.88 -32.08 26.54
CA GLN A 762 -45.12 -31.87 27.29
C GLN A 762 -46.19 -31.19 26.44
N GLU A 763 -47.44 -31.63 26.62
CA GLU A 763 -48.62 -31.01 26.00
C GLU A 763 -48.88 -29.63 26.61
N ILE A 764 -49.34 -28.71 25.77
CA ILE A 764 -49.64 -27.34 26.14
C ILE A 764 -51.13 -27.11 25.96
N PHE A 765 -51.77 -26.58 27.00
CA PHE A 765 -53.18 -26.25 27.03
C PHE A 765 -53.35 -24.74 26.96
N ALA A 766 -54.29 -24.27 26.15
CA ALA A 766 -54.76 -22.90 26.14
C ALA A 766 -56.23 -22.92 26.57
N GLN A 767 -56.59 -22.19 27.63
CA GLN A 767 -57.96 -22.18 28.17
C GLN A 767 -58.51 -23.60 28.48
N GLY A 768 -57.64 -24.50 28.97
CA GLY A 768 -58.01 -25.88 29.30
C GLY A 768 -58.21 -26.82 28.10
N GLN A 769 -57.92 -26.38 26.87
CA GLN A 769 -57.97 -27.21 25.67
C GLN A 769 -56.56 -27.46 25.11
N PRO A 770 -56.26 -28.67 24.59
CA PRO A 770 -54.97 -28.94 23.94
C PRO A 770 -54.70 -27.96 22.80
N ALA A 771 -53.60 -27.21 22.90
CA ALA A 771 -53.21 -26.16 21.96
C ALA A 771 -51.91 -26.49 21.20
N GLY A 772 -51.09 -27.40 21.72
CA GLY A 772 -49.82 -27.76 21.11
C GLY A 772 -48.92 -28.59 22.02
N HIS A 773 -47.63 -28.61 21.73
CA HIS A 773 -46.64 -29.30 22.56
C HIS A 773 -45.31 -28.54 22.60
N MET A 774 -44.54 -28.80 23.65
CA MET A 774 -43.19 -28.29 23.86
C MET A 774 -42.19 -29.04 22.97
N LEU A 775 -41.28 -28.31 22.32
CA LEU A 775 -40.27 -28.84 21.39
C LEU A 775 -38.87 -28.83 22.01
N SER A 776 -38.33 -27.66 22.32
CA SER A 776 -37.03 -27.50 22.95
C SER A 776 -37.20 -26.78 24.28
N THR A 777 -36.46 -27.16 25.32
CA THR A 777 -36.52 -26.51 26.64
C THR A 777 -35.13 -26.30 27.20
N LEU A 778 -34.92 -25.17 27.86
CA LEU A 778 -33.72 -24.90 28.63
C LEU A 778 -34.09 -24.10 29.89
N GLY A 779 -34.06 -24.78 31.03
CA GLY A 779 -34.51 -24.20 32.30
C GLY A 779 -35.97 -23.75 32.20
N HIS A 780 -36.20 -22.46 32.44
CA HIS A 780 -37.53 -21.84 32.41
C HIS A 780 -37.99 -21.40 31.01
N TRP A 781 -37.16 -21.57 29.99
CA TRP A 781 -37.44 -21.16 28.62
C TRP A 781 -37.77 -22.36 27.74
N GLY A 782 -38.70 -22.19 26.83
CA GLY A 782 -39.11 -23.24 25.90
C GLY A 782 -39.52 -22.72 24.54
N LEU A 783 -39.35 -23.56 23.51
CA LEU A 783 -39.97 -23.41 22.21
C LEU A 783 -41.13 -24.39 22.11
N CYS A 784 -42.26 -23.94 21.64
CA CYS A 784 -43.43 -24.78 21.45
C CYS A 784 -44.13 -24.51 20.13
N LEU A 785 -44.80 -25.54 19.62
CA LEU A 785 -45.62 -25.43 18.42
C LEU A 785 -47.10 -25.38 18.81
N LEU A 786 -47.74 -24.23 18.58
CA LEU A 786 -49.13 -23.99 18.99
C LEU A 786 -50.04 -23.77 17.78
N GLU A 787 -51.31 -24.14 17.91
CA GLU A 787 -52.36 -23.86 16.95
C GLU A 787 -52.78 -22.39 17.00
N VAL A 788 -52.64 -21.68 15.88
CA VAL A 788 -52.82 -20.23 15.82
C VAL A 788 -54.23 -19.80 16.24
N GLU A 789 -55.25 -20.57 15.89
CA GLU A 789 -56.65 -20.27 16.21
C GLU A 789 -56.95 -20.36 17.72
N LYS A 790 -56.14 -21.08 18.49
CA LYS A 790 -56.32 -21.28 19.94
C LYS A 790 -55.56 -20.27 20.79
N ILE A 791 -54.71 -19.44 20.17
CA ILE A 791 -53.87 -18.47 20.85
C ILE A 791 -54.38 -17.05 20.57
N THR A 792 -54.88 -16.39 21.61
CA THR A 792 -55.31 -14.97 21.59
C THR A 792 -54.43 -14.13 22.51
N ASP A 793 -54.39 -12.81 22.28
CA ASP A 793 -53.61 -11.90 23.14
C ASP A 793 -54.11 -11.97 24.59
N GLY A 794 -53.18 -12.25 25.52
CA GLY A 794 -53.49 -12.42 26.95
C GLY A 794 -54.06 -13.78 27.36
N CYS A 795 -54.11 -14.76 26.46
CA CYS A 795 -54.58 -16.11 26.75
C CYS A 795 -53.70 -16.80 27.82
N ASN A 796 -54.34 -17.43 28.81
CA ASN A 796 -53.65 -18.25 29.82
C ASN A 796 -53.27 -19.61 29.20
N ILE A 797 -51.97 -19.89 29.21
CA ILE A 797 -51.37 -21.09 28.63
C ILE A 797 -50.66 -21.86 29.74
N GLU A 798 -50.86 -23.17 29.80
CA GLU A 798 -50.28 -24.02 30.82
C GLU A 798 -49.70 -25.31 30.24
N SER A 799 -48.69 -25.85 30.91
CA SER A 799 -48.11 -27.17 30.60
C SER A 799 -47.68 -27.85 31.88
N GLY A 800 -48.12 -29.10 32.09
CA GLY A 800 -47.80 -29.85 33.31
C GLY A 800 -48.18 -29.14 34.63
N GLY A 801 -49.28 -28.37 34.64
CA GLY A 801 -49.71 -27.58 35.80
C GLY A 801 -48.91 -26.27 36.02
N THR A 802 -48.05 -25.89 35.08
CA THR A 802 -47.23 -24.67 35.13
C THR A 802 -47.76 -23.62 34.16
N HIS A 803 -48.00 -22.40 34.64
CA HIS A 803 -48.39 -21.26 33.79
C HIS A 803 -47.22 -20.79 32.92
N LEU A 804 -47.48 -20.56 31.64
CA LEU A 804 -46.54 -20.14 30.62
C LEU A 804 -46.90 -18.73 30.10
N LYS A 805 -45.88 -17.91 29.85
CA LYS A 805 -46.01 -16.62 29.17
C LYS A 805 -45.40 -16.72 27.78
N ILE A 806 -46.12 -16.29 26.74
CA ILE A 806 -45.55 -16.16 25.40
C ILE A 806 -44.57 -14.98 25.41
N TYR A 807 -43.35 -15.25 24.95
CA TYR A 807 -42.30 -14.27 24.75
C TYR A 807 -42.26 -13.88 23.27
N GLY A 808 -42.45 -12.60 22.99
CA GLY A 808 -42.55 -12.04 21.63
C GLY A 808 -41.82 -10.72 21.51
#